data_AF-A0A0D3HE44-F1
#
_entry.id   AF-A0A0D3HE44-F1
#
_cell.length_a   1.000
_cell.length_b   1.000
_cell.length_c   1.000
_cell.angle_alpha   90.00
_cell.angle_beta   90.00
_cell.angle_gamma   90.00
#
_symmetry.space_group_name_H-M   'P 1'
#
loop_
_entity.id
_entity.type
_entity.pdbx_description
1 polymer ?
#
loop_
_entity_poly.entity_id
_entity_poly.type
_entity_poly.pdbx_seq_one_letter_code
_entity_poly.pdbx_strand_id
1 'polypeptide(L)'
;MGEEVAATAAAAADGGSKPHAVVVTYPLQGHVNPAVHLALRLAARGFAVTFVSTESVHEQTARALGVADPSGYDVFAAARAAAAKGGGGGETVAAAMDVRYEVVSDGLPVGFDRSLNHDDFMGSLLHAFGAHVEALLCRVVVDAAATFLVADTFFVWPATLSKKLGIPYVSFWTEPALIFNLYYHINLLTEHGHFRCNEPRKDTITYVPGVEAIEPGELMSYLQDTDTTTVVHRIIFRAFEEARGADYVFHLTVGSRGLSRLNGMVLCFQPPQSASVVHLEEEDKYSCIDHSTSYLHVQSVRDFPIEKLNAEVVLVRLDSELLCNPLGSCNLSLERTVSTIKYLHKAGAKVLLVTSWTPVLQSVYPVLKSTETFADYMSSLLQVKVVPVNGVPGLTSFNPERWMQNDIILFENLFNFKGENANCNDFSQKLASGAAIFVNDSFSLSHKMLASTVGITRFCHASLAGFHFEEELMQLRKITDTTRRPFIAIIGGSNFLGKAPALNLLASLCDGLFFVGKLSLQIMNGFGIPVPSCFVEKNSTKEVLQLIQTAHNRNIPIYYPTDTWCLNNKNNNHEKLEILDSAELFPGWTPADIGPSTLEKISSLIPLYKKVLWIGPTGFDLTEEFSGGAAQLGRILDKASHDSCDVILVGSAACKAVKGISGSSSKYTTFKNASVVLEFLKGKILPGVAALDKSYPYQIPWNAIFSDSSQPLVVDIGSGNGLFLFQMARNWEGSNFLGLEMNKKLVVRCLRDVASVDKRNLYFVSTNATSTFRSIVSSYPGQLALVTIQCPNPDFNIEQNRWRMVRRMLVEAIADLLQPNGKVYLQSDVESVLLGMKEQFMTHGKGQLVVDDDGGGDHQMDNPFGAASDWERHVLARGAPMYRTMLRKV
;
A
#
# COMPACT_ATOMS: atom_id res chain seq x y z
N MET A 1 7.64 -22.12 15.90
CA MET A 1 6.32 -21.87 16.52
C MET A 1 5.43 -23.09 16.63
N GLY A 2 5.21 -23.87 15.56
CA GLY A 2 4.56 -25.18 15.69
C GLY A 2 5.35 -26.14 16.60
N GLU A 3 6.68 -26.04 16.59
CA GLU A 3 7.58 -26.89 17.40
C GLU A 3 7.62 -26.54 18.89
N GLU A 4 7.39 -25.29 19.30
CA GLU A 4 7.51 -24.89 20.72
C GLU A 4 6.24 -25.19 21.50
N VAL A 5 5.06 -24.93 20.91
CA VAL A 5 3.77 -25.40 21.47
C VAL A 5 3.68 -26.93 21.39
N ALA A 6 4.25 -27.54 20.35
CA ALA A 6 4.42 -28.99 20.30
C ALA A 6 5.42 -29.51 21.33
N ALA A 7 6.46 -28.76 21.71
CA ALA A 7 7.40 -29.20 22.73
C ALA A 7 6.77 -29.19 24.14
N THR A 8 5.93 -28.20 24.47
CA THR A 8 5.20 -28.18 25.75
C THR A 8 4.08 -29.23 25.80
N ALA A 9 3.36 -29.44 24.70
CA ALA A 9 2.33 -30.49 24.61
C ALA A 9 2.93 -31.90 24.52
N ALA A 10 4.06 -32.08 23.81
CA ALA A 10 4.78 -33.35 23.71
C ALA A 10 5.57 -33.68 24.98
N ALA A 11 6.03 -32.68 25.75
CA ALA A 11 6.60 -32.92 27.08
C ALA A 11 5.53 -33.36 28.10
N ALA A 12 4.25 -33.07 27.85
CA ALA A 12 3.12 -33.56 28.64
C ALA A 12 2.56 -34.91 28.12
N ALA A 13 2.70 -35.18 26.82
CA ALA A 13 2.20 -36.39 26.16
C ALA A 13 3.28 -37.47 26.06
N ASP A 14 3.63 -38.10 27.19
CA ASP A 14 4.41 -39.35 27.20
C ASP A 14 3.53 -40.56 26.77
N GLY A 15 2.64 -40.36 25.80
CA GLY A 15 1.59 -41.31 25.42
C GLY A 15 0.80 -40.96 24.14
N GLY A 16 1.43 -41.06 22.97
CA GLY A 16 0.82 -41.54 21.71
C GLY A 16 -0.40 -40.84 21.05
N SER A 17 -0.96 -39.75 21.57
CA SER A 17 -2.14 -39.08 20.97
C SER A 17 -1.76 -37.90 20.06
N LYS A 18 -2.53 -37.69 18.98
CA LYS A 18 -2.35 -36.58 18.03
C LYS A 18 -2.83 -35.27 18.69
N PRO A 19 -2.07 -34.16 18.63
CA PRO A 19 -2.45 -32.92 19.29
C PRO A 19 -3.75 -32.36 18.70
N HIS A 20 -4.65 -31.90 19.55
CA HIS A 20 -6.01 -31.49 19.23
C HIS A 20 -6.23 -29.99 19.50
N ALA A 21 -6.72 -29.27 18.50
CA ALA A 21 -7.10 -27.87 18.63
C ALA A 21 -8.62 -27.73 18.53
N VAL A 22 -9.25 -27.14 19.55
CA VAL A 22 -10.66 -26.72 19.45
C VAL A 22 -10.71 -25.24 19.12
N VAL A 23 -11.16 -24.88 17.91
CA VAL A 23 -11.18 -23.50 17.41
C VAL A 23 -12.61 -22.97 17.44
N VAL A 24 -12.91 -22.04 18.35
CA VAL A 24 -14.22 -21.42 18.51
C VAL A 24 -14.24 -20.03 17.89
N THR A 25 -15.12 -19.82 16.91
CA THR A 25 -15.13 -18.58 16.12
C THR A 25 -16.15 -17.57 16.61
N TYR A 26 -15.78 -16.30 16.57
CA TYR A 26 -16.75 -15.21 16.77
C TYR A 26 -17.75 -15.16 15.60
N PRO A 27 -19.07 -15.05 15.85
CA PRO A 27 -20.10 -15.17 14.82
C PRO A 27 -20.30 -13.90 13.96
N LEU A 28 -19.19 -13.35 13.47
CA LEU A 28 -19.14 -12.25 12.50
C LEU A 28 -18.20 -12.61 11.35
N GLN A 29 -18.57 -12.26 10.12
CA GLN A 29 -17.83 -12.66 8.91
C GLN A 29 -16.34 -12.30 8.94
N GLY A 30 -15.98 -11.16 9.55
CA GLY A 30 -14.60 -10.71 9.72
C GLY A 30 -13.73 -11.64 10.58
N HIS A 31 -14.34 -12.43 11.46
CA HIS A 31 -13.66 -13.34 12.38
C HIS A 31 -13.68 -14.80 11.91
N VAL A 32 -14.78 -15.22 11.26
CA VAL A 32 -14.96 -16.58 10.75
C VAL A 32 -13.86 -16.94 9.73
N ASN A 33 -13.59 -16.06 8.75
CA ASN A 33 -12.61 -16.34 7.70
C ASN A 33 -11.17 -16.55 8.24
N PRO A 34 -10.62 -15.66 9.08
CA PRO A 34 -9.33 -15.90 9.74
C PRO A 34 -9.27 -17.20 10.53
N ALA A 35 -10.32 -17.53 11.27
CA ALA A 35 -10.36 -18.75 12.07
C ALA A 35 -10.38 -20.02 11.20
N VAL A 36 -11.10 -20.01 10.08
CA VAL A 36 -11.07 -21.12 9.09
C VAL A 36 -9.64 -21.31 8.56
N HIS A 37 -8.93 -20.23 8.26
CA HIS A 37 -7.54 -20.30 7.79
C HIS A 37 -6.59 -20.84 8.87
N LEU A 38 -6.76 -20.43 10.13
CA LEU A 38 -6.01 -20.97 11.26
C LEU A 38 -6.26 -22.48 11.41
N ALA A 39 -7.52 -22.92 11.37
CA ALA A 39 -7.90 -24.32 11.46
C ALA A 39 -7.25 -25.18 10.36
N LEU A 40 -7.29 -24.72 9.11
CA LEU A 40 -6.63 -25.41 7.99
C LEU A 40 -5.11 -25.51 8.17
N ARG A 41 -4.46 -24.45 8.69
CA ARG A 41 -3.02 -24.43 8.94
C ARG A 41 -2.60 -25.36 10.07
N LEU A 42 -3.40 -25.44 11.13
CA LEU A 42 -3.19 -26.40 12.23
C LEU A 42 -3.33 -27.83 11.70
N ALA A 43 -4.40 -28.12 10.95
CA ALA A 43 -4.60 -29.44 10.36
C ALA A 43 -3.48 -29.85 9.41
N ALA A 44 -3.01 -28.93 8.55
CA ALA A 44 -1.87 -29.17 7.65
C ALA A 44 -0.55 -29.45 8.40
N ARG A 45 -0.44 -29.01 9.66
CA ARG A 45 0.71 -29.30 10.54
C ARG A 45 0.51 -30.55 11.41
N GLY A 46 -0.49 -31.37 11.09
CA GLY A 46 -0.71 -32.64 11.77
C GLY A 46 -1.54 -32.56 13.04
N PHE A 47 -2.20 -31.44 13.33
CA PHE A 47 -3.17 -31.35 14.42
C PHE A 47 -4.51 -31.99 14.02
N ALA A 48 -5.18 -32.64 14.95
CA ALA A 48 -6.63 -32.83 14.87
C ALA A 48 -7.28 -31.47 15.17
N VAL A 49 -8.29 -31.06 14.43
CA VAL A 49 -8.96 -29.77 14.65
C VAL A 49 -10.46 -29.97 14.78
N THR A 50 -11.05 -29.49 15.87
CA THR A 50 -12.50 -29.31 15.96
C THR A 50 -12.80 -27.83 15.77
N PHE A 51 -13.38 -27.48 14.63
CA PHE A 51 -13.80 -26.12 14.33
C PHE A 51 -15.25 -25.93 14.75
N VAL A 52 -15.52 -24.90 15.55
CA VAL A 52 -16.81 -24.64 16.16
C VAL A 52 -17.38 -23.33 15.63
N SER A 53 -18.53 -23.43 14.95
CA SER A 53 -19.30 -22.30 14.45
C SER A 53 -20.66 -22.20 15.16
N THR A 54 -21.32 -21.05 15.06
CA THR A 54 -22.71 -20.94 15.55
C THR A 54 -23.71 -21.51 14.56
N GLU A 55 -24.86 -21.98 15.05
CA GLU A 55 -25.99 -22.44 14.22
C GLU A 55 -26.41 -21.38 13.20
N SER A 56 -26.44 -20.11 13.60
CA SER A 56 -26.76 -18.99 12.72
C SER A 56 -25.75 -18.83 11.58
N VAL A 57 -24.45 -18.86 11.89
CA VAL A 57 -23.41 -18.72 10.85
C VAL A 57 -23.41 -19.92 9.91
N HIS A 58 -23.61 -21.11 10.46
CA HIS A 58 -23.72 -22.34 9.67
C HIS A 58 -24.89 -22.26 8.68
N GLU A 59 -26.09 -21.91 9.14
CA GLU A 59 -27.29 -21.74 8.30
C GLU A 59 -27.09 -20.67 7.24
N GLN A 60 -26.57 -19.49 7.62
CA GLN A 60 -26.31 -18.41 6.68
C GLN A 60 -25.30 -18.81 5.60
N THR A 61 -24.26 -19.54 5.98
CA THR A 61 -23.23 -20.02 5.05
C THR A 61 -23.78 -21.10 4.12
N ALA A 62 -24.53 -22.08 4.65
CA ALA A 62 -25.18 -23.13 3.87
C ALA A 62 -26.15 -22.52 2.84
N ARG A 63 -26.98 -21.55 3.27
CA ARG A 63 -27.92 -20.84 2.42
C ARG A 63 -27.22 -20.02 1.34
N ALA A 64 -26.14 -19.31 1.69
CA ALA A 64 -25.35 -18.53 0.73
C ALA A 64 -24.71 -19.41 -0.36
N LEU A 65 -24.40 -20.68 -0.04
CA LEU A 65 -23.86 -21.66 -0.99
C LEU A 65 -24.95 -22.48 -1.71
N GLY A 66 -26.23 -22.20 -1.46
CA GLY A 66 -27.35 -22.89 -2.10
C GLY A 66 -27.54 -24.34 -1.65
N VAL A 67 -27.08 -24.69 -0.44
CA VAL A 67 -27.25 -26.04 0.11
C VAL A 67 -28.70 -26.22 0.58
N ALA A 68 -29.40 -27.22 0.03
CA ALA A 68 -30.82 -27.46 0.30
C ALA A 68 -31.11 -28.03 1.70
N ASP A 69 -30.18 -28.81 2.25
CA ASP A 69 -30.25 -29.36 3.61
C ASP A 69 -28.97 -28.99 4.40
N PRO A 70 -29.05 -28.00 5.29
CA PRO A 70 -27.92 -27.57 6.11
C PRO A 70 -27.37 -28.69 7.02
N SER A 71 -28.17 -29.68 7.41
CA SER A 71 -27.76 -30.70 8.39
C SER A 71 -26.57 -31.57 7.93
N GLY A 72 -26.33 -31.66 6.62
CA GLY A 72 -25.17 -32.33 6.02
C GLY A 72 -24.07 -31.39 5.51
N TYR A 73 -24.22 -30.08 5.68
CA TYR A 73 -23.24 -29.10 5.23
C TYR A 73 -22.02 -29.05 6.17
N ASP A 74 -20.83 -29.10 5.58
CA ASP A 74 -19.57 -28.93 6.32
C ASP A 74 -18.62 -28.08 5.47
N VAL A 75 -18.18 -26.95 6.03
CA VAL A 75 -17.31 -25.98 5.36
C VAL A 75 -15.96 -26.57 4.94
N PHE A 76 -15.52 -27.66 5.58
CA PHE A 76 -14.28 -28.37 5.27
C PHE A 76 -14.48 -29.61 4.39
N ALA A 77 -15.70 -29.96 3.99
CA ALA A 77 -15.97 -31.16 3.18
C ALA A 77 -15.17 -31.20 1.87
N ALA A 78 -15.11 -30.08 1.15
CA ALA A 78 -14.33 -29.96 -0.08
C ALA A 78 -12.82 -30.08 0.17
N ALA A 79 -12.32 -29.51 1.26
CA ALA A 79 -10.91 -29.59 1.63
C ALA A 79 -10.49 -31.04 1.97
N ARG A 80 -11.33 -31.76 2.72
CA ARG A 80 -11.10 -33.19 3.02
C ARG A 80 -11.16 -34.05 1.75
N ALA A 81 -12.11 -33.78 0.86
CA ALA A 81 -12.22 -34.50 -0.42
C ALA A 81 -11.04 -34.25 -1.35
N ALA A 82 -10.49 -33.04 -1.38
CA ALA A 82 -9.31 -32.70 -2.16
C ALA A 82 -8.05 -33.40 -1.62
N ALA A 83 -7.87 -33.43 -0.29
CA ALA A 83 -6.76 -34.13 0.36
C ALA A 83 -6.78 -35.65 0.07
N ALA A 84 -7.96 -36.26 -0.03
CA ALA A 84 -8.11 -37.68 -0.36
C ALA A 84 -7.74 -38.03 -1.82
N LYS A 85 -7.77 -37.07 -2.76
CA LYS A 85 -7.51 -37.30 -4.19
C LYS A 85 -6.04 -37.10 -4.62
N GLY A 86 -5.18 -36.58 -3.75
CA GLY A 86 -3.78 -36.21 -4.07
C GLY A 86 -2.74 -37.34 -4.03
N GLY A 87 -3.15 -38.61 -3.96
CA GLY A 87 -2.24 -39.76 -3.83
C GLY A 87 -1.61 -40.19 -5.16
N GLY A 88 -0.53 -39.53 -5.59
CA GLY A 88 0.23 -39.92 -6.78
C GLY A 88 1.70 -39.50 -6.70
N GLY A 89 2.52 -40.30 -6.01
CA GLY A 89 3.99 -40.33 -6.13
C GLY A 89 4.79 -39.77 -4.94
N GLY A 90 5.45 -40.67 -4.19
CA GLY A 90 6.53 -40.36 -3.25
C GLY A 90 6.16 -40.49 -1.77
N GLU A 91 6.72 -41.49 -1.08
CA GLU A 91 6.60 -41.73 0.36
C GLU A 91 7.20 -40.57 1.18
N THR A 92 6.37 -39.57 1.52
CA THR A 92 6.43 -38.80 2.78
C THR A 92 5.02 -38.25 3.07
N VAL A 93 4.26 -39.04 3.82
CA VAL A 93 3.07 -38.73 4.64
C VAL A 93 2.14 -37.61 4.13
N ALA A 94 1.25 -37.96 3.20
CA ALA A 94 -0.01 -37.25 3.00
C ALA A 94 -0.95 -37.55 4.17
N ALA A 95 -0.88 -36.76 5.24
CA ALA A 95 -1.89 -36.80 6.31
C ALA A 95 -3.21 -36.24 5.77
N ALA A 96 -4.26 -37.06 5.73
CA ALA A 96 -5.61 -36.58 5.47
C ALA A 96 -5.94 -35.44 6.47
N MET A 97 -6.48 -34.32 5.97
CA MET A 97 -6.87 -33.20 6.84
C MET A 97 -7.92 -33.66 7.85
N ASP A 98 -7.54 -33.72 9.13
CA ASP A 98 -8.38 -34.14 10.25
C ASP A 98 -9.05 -32.91 10.87
N VAL A 99 -10.01 -32.34 10.14
CA VAL A 99 -10.81 -31.20 10.58
C VAL A 99 -12.26 -31.66 10.74
N ARG A 100 -12.75 -31.59 11.98
CA ARG A 100 -14.14 -31.83 12.39
C ARG A 100 -14.86 -30.49 12.47
N TYR A 101 -16.12 -30.47 12.07
CA TYR A 101 -16.95 -29.28 12.09
C TYR A 101 -18.11 -29.49 13.06
N GLU A 102 -18.20 -28.65 14.07
CA GLU A 102 -19.24 -28.67 15.10
C GLU A 102 -20.00 -27.35 15.09
N VAL A 103 -21.28 -27.42 15.44
CA VAL A 103 -22.18 -26.29 15.46
C VAL A 103 -22.80 -26.15 16.84
N VAL A 104 -22.86 -24.93 17.36
CA VAL A 104 -23.35 -24.63 18.71
C VAL A 104 -24.35 -23.47 18.66
N SER A 105 -25.43 -23.55 19.42
CA SER A 105 -26.37 -22.43 19.55
C SER A 105 -25.71 -21.24 20.24
N ASP A 106 -25.90 -20.04 19.72
CA ASP A 106 -25.48 -18.80 20.40
C ASP A 106 -26.47 -18.35 21.48
N GLY A 107 -27.53 -19.12 21.75
CA GLY A 107 -28.59 -18.79 22.70
C GLY A 107 -29.80 -18.14 22.06
N LEU A 108 -29.78 -17.89 20.75
CA LEU A 108 -30.88 -17.29 20.00
C LEU A 108 -31.38 -18.21 18.87
N PRO A 109 -32.68 -18.17 18.52
CA PRO A 109 -33.19 -18.90 17.37
C PRO A 109 -32.41 -18.59 16.08
N VAL A 110 -32.25 -19.58 15.20
CA VAL A 110 -31.56 -19.39 13.91
C VAL A 110 -32.21 -18.29 13.06
N GLY A 111 -33.54 -18.18 13.08
CA GLY A 111 -34.30 -17.13 12.40
C GLY A 111 -34.28 -15.75 13.08
N PHE A 112 -33.63 -15.60 14.24
CA PHE A 112 -33.54 -14.32 14.94
C PHE A 112 -32.66 -13.34 14.15
N ASP A 113 -33.17 -12.14 13.89
CA ASP A 113 -32.42 -11.10 13.19
C ASP A 113 -31.42 -10.41 14.15
N ARG A 114 -30.21 -10.94 14.15
CA ARG A 114 -29.06 -10.47 14.95
C ARG A 114 -28.57 -9.08 14.51
N SER A 115 -28.91 -8.64 13.30
CA SER A 115 -28.49 -7.34 12.78
C SER A 115 -29.38 -6.21 13.29
N LEU A 116 -30.70 -6.44 13.32
CA LEU A 116 -31.68 -5.49 13.85
C LEU A 116 -31.71 -5.45 15.38
N ASN A 117 -31.33 -6.55 16.05
CA ASN A 117 -31.36 -6.68 17.51
C ASN A 117 -29.95 -6.93 18.07
N HIS A 118 -29.04 -6.00 17.78
CA HIS A 118 -27.61 -6.15 18.06
C HIS A 118 -27.31 -6.31 19.56
N ASP A 119 -27.96 -5.54 20.43
CA ASP A 119 -27.72 -5.59 21.88
C ASP A 119 -28.15 -6.93 22.49
N ASP A 120 -29.30 -7.48 22.06
CA ASP A 120 -29.77 -8.80 22.50
C ASP A 120 -28.84 -9.92 22.00
N PHE A 121 -28.34 -9.79 20.77
CA PHE A 121 -27.34 -10.70 20.22
C PHE A 121 -26.04 -10.68 21.03
N MET A 122 -25.47 -9.50 21.28
CA MET A 122 -24.25 -9.35 22.08
C MET A 122 -24.47 -9.81 23.52
N GLY A 123 -25.64 -9.55 24.09
CA GLY A 123 -26.05 -10.07 25.40
C GLY A 123 -26.09 -11.61 25.44
N SER A 124 -26.56 -12.25 24.37
CA SER A 124 -26.59 -13.71 24.28
C SER A 124 -25.18 -14.33 24.17
N LEU A 125 -24.27 -13.70 23.41
CA LEU A 125 -22.86 -14.10 23.38
C LEU A 125 -22.18 -13.97 24.75
N LEU A 126 -22.55 -12.95 25.52
CA LEU A 126 -22.04 -12.68 26.86
C LEU A 126 -22.56 -13.68 27.90
N HIS A 127 -23.85 -14.08 27.83
CA HIS A 127 -24.52 -14.80 28.92
C HIS A 127 -24.89 -16.25 28.61
N ALA A 128 -25.15 -16.61 27.35
CA ALA A 128 -25.67 -17.92 26.96
C ALA A 128 -24.63 -18.76 26.19
N PHE A 129 -23.93 -18.15 25.24
CA PHE A 129 -23.05 -18.90 24.32
C PHE A 129 -21.96 -19.72 25.02
N GLY A 130 -21.35 -19.16 26.07
CA GLY A 130 -20.30 -19.86 26.83
C GLY A 130 -20.77 -21.20 27.44
N ALA A 131 -22.01 -21.29 27.91
CA ALA A 131 -22.55 -22.54 28.48
C ALA A 131 -22.77 -23.61 27.40
N HIS A 132 -23.17 -23.22 26.19
CA HIS A 132 -23.31 -24.15 25.08
C HIS A 132 -21.95 -24.63 24.56
N VAL A 133 -20.96 -23.74 24.50
CA VAL A 133 -19.57 -24.12 24.15
C VAL A 133 -18.99 -25.04 25.21
N GLU A 134 -19.25 -24.79 26.50
CA GLU A 134 -18.82 -25.68 27.58
C GLU A 134 -19.39 -27.10 27.41
N ALA A 135 -20.68 -27.24 27.11
CA ALA A 135 -21.29 -28.53 26.85
C ALA A 135 -20.63 -29.26 25.67
N LEU A 136 -20.26 -28.53 24.61
CA LEU A 136 -19.49 -29.08 23.49
C LEU A 136 -18.08 -29.50 23.93
N LEU A 137 -17.35 -28.65 24.66
CA LEU A 137 -15.99 -28.93 25.09
C LEU A 137 -15.92 -30.19 25.96
N CYS A 138 -16.86 -30.38 26.89
CA CYS A 138 -16.99 -31.61 27.68
C CYS A 138 -17.16 -32.88 26.82
N ARG A 139 -17.66 -32.75 25.59
CA ARG A 139 -17.82 -33.85 24.63
C ARG A 139 -16.58 -34.07 23.76
N VAL A 140 -15.94 -33.00 23.29
CA VAL A 140 -14.89 -33.08 22.27
C VAL A 140 -13.48 -33.15 22.87
N VAL A 141 -13.27 -32.70 24.10
CA VAL A 141 -11.99 -32.80 24.81
C VAL A 141 -11.89 -34.20 25.41
N VAL A 142 -11.20 -35.10 24.71
CA VAL A 142 -10.99 -36.49 25.14
C VAL A 142 -9.70 -36.65 25.94
N ASP A 143 -8.65 -35.93 25.53
CA ASP A 143 -7.33 -35.95 26.16
C ASP A 143 -6.91 -34.50 26.44
N ALA A 144 -7.09 -34.06 27.70
CA ALA A 144 -6.78 -32.69 28.10
C ALA A 144 -5.29 -32.34 27.93
N ALA A 145 -4.37 -33.31 28.04
CA ALA A 145 -2.94 -33.07 27.90
C ALA A 145 -2.54 -32.78 26.44
N ALA A 146 -3.30 -33.33 25.48
CA ALA A 146 -3.08 -33.12 24.05
C ALA A 146 -4.01 -32.07 23.44
N THR A 147 -4.93 -31.47 24.21
CA THR A 147 -5.95 -30.55 23.70
C THR A 147 -5.71 -29.12 24.14
N PHE A 148 -5.84 -28.15 23.23
CA PHE A 148 -5.88 -26.72 23.59
C PHE A 148 -7.08 -26.02 22.94
N LEU A 149 -7.59 -25.01 23.65
CA LEU A 149 -8.69 -24.16 23.20
C LEU A 149 -8.13 -22.94 22.49
N VAL A 150 -8.59 -22.68 21.28
CA VAL A 150 -8.41 -21.41 20.57
C VAL A 150 -9.77 -20.71 20.52
N ALA A 151 -9.87 -19.53 21.08
CA ALA A 151 -11.11 -18.75 21.06
C ALA A 151 -10.82 -17.30 20.71
N ASP A 152 -11.75 -16.66 20.01
CA ASP A 152 -11.66 -15.23 19.71
C ASP A 152 -11.53 -14.38 20.98
N THR A 153 -10.68 -13.36 20.95
CA THR A 153 -10.41 -12.51 22.11
C THR A 153 -11.68 -11.85 22.66
N PHE A 154 -12.69 -11.56 21.83
CA PHE A 154 -13.93 -10.90 22.29
C PHE A 154 -14.82 -11.78 23.19
N PHE A 155 -14.50 -13.07 23.37
CA PHE A 155 -15.23 -13.92 24.29
C PHE A 155 -14.82 -13.70 25.75
N VAL A 156 -15.81 -13.70 26.65
CA VAL A 156 -15.66 -13.36 28.08
C VAL A 156 -15.56 -14.56 29.03
N TRP A 157 -15.42 -15.76 28.48
CA TRP A 157 -15.47 -17.05 29.16
C TRP A 157 -14.31 -18.03 28.86
N PRO A 158 -13.48 -17.89 27.79
CA PRO A 158 -12.52 -18.92 27.42
C PRO A 158 -11.49 -19.27 28.49
N ALA A 159 -10.90 -18.28 29.18
CA ALA A 159 -9.88 -18.55 30.21
C ALA A 159 -10.48 -19.25 31.44
N THR A 160 -11.75 -18.95 31.73
CA THR A 160 -12.50 -19.64 32.80
C THR A 160 -12.77 -21.10 32.42
N LEU A 161 -13.23 -21.37 31.20
CA LEU A 161 -13.50 -22.73 30.73
C LEU A 161 -12.22 -23.56 30.57
N SER A 162 -11.14 -22.97 30.06
CA SER A 162 -9.88 -23.67 29.87
C SER A 162 -9.29 -24.15 31.19
N LYS A 163 -9.32 -23.30 32.22
CA LYS A 163 -8.92 -23.66 33.59
C LYS A 163 -9.80 -24.75 34.19
N LYS A 164 -11.11 -24.69 33.95
CA LYS A 164 -12.05 -25.73 34.41
C LYS A 164 -11.76 -27.10 33.78
N LEU A 165 -11.37 -27.11 32.51
CA LEU A 165 -11.08 -28.33 31.74
C LEU A 165 -9.62 -28.77 31.82
N GLY A 166 -8.74 -27.97 32.41
CA GLY A 166 -7.30 -28.27 32.52
C GLY A 166 -6.56 -28.26 31.18
N ILE A 167 -7.03 -27.44 30.21
CA ILE A 167 -6.43 -27.34 28.87
C ILE A 167 -5.81 -25.96 28.65
N PRO A 168 -4.73 -25.82 27.84
CA PRO A 168 -4.19 -24.52 27.47
C PRO A 168 -5.19 -23.68 26.67
N TYR A 169 -5.15 -22.37 26.86
CA TYR A 169 -5.97 -21.38 26.16
C TYR A 169 -5.14 -20.44 25.31
N VAL A 170 -5.51 -20.36 24.04
CA VAL A 170 -5.01 -19.42 23.05
C VAL A 170 -6.09 -18.37 22.75
N SER A 171 -5.83 -17.11 23.10
CA SER A 171 -6.66 -15.98 22.67
C SER A 171 -6.32 -15.63 21.22
N PHE A 172 -7.32 -15.61 20.35
CA PHE A 172 -7.15 -15.32 18.92
C PHE A 172 -7.68 -13.93 18.56
N TRP A 173 -6.78 -13.00 18.27
CA TRP A 173 -7.05 -11.63 17.88
C TRP A 173 -7.00 -11.46 16.36
N THR A 174 -8.13 -11.08 15.77
CA THR A 174 -8.32 -10.97 14.31
C THR A 174 -8.08 -9.57 13.76
N GLU A 175 -7.68 -8.62 14.60
CA GLU A 175 -7.42 -7.22 14.23
C GLU A 175 -5.92 -6.87 14.35
N PRO A 176 -5.47 -5.65 13.97
CA PRO A 176 -4.08 -5.26 14.12
C PRO A 176 -3.60 -5.30 15.58
N ALA A 177 -2.34 -5.69 15.79
CA ALA A 177 -1.72 -5.77 17.11
C ALA A 177 -1.73 -4.44 17.88
N LEU A 178 -1.70 -3.30 17.16
CA LEU A 178 -1.83 -1.97 17.76
C LEU A 178 -3.14 -1.84 18.56
N ILE A 179 -4.25 -2.31 17.97
CA ILE A 179 -5.57 -2.22 18.58
C ILE A 179 -5.65 -3.10 19.81
N PHE A 180 -5.09 -4.31 19.73
CA PHE A 180 -4.97 -5.22 20.87
C PHE A 180 -4.24 -4.52 22.03
N ASN A 181 -3.09 -3.91 21.78
CA ASN A 181 -2.30 -3.24 22.83
C ASN A 181 -3.07 -2.08 23.47
N LEU A 182 -3.83 -1.30 22.70
CA LEU A 182 -4.65 -0.21 23.23
C LEU A 182 -5.76 -0.72 24.16
N TYR A 183 -6.48 -1.78 23.77
CA TYR A 183 -7.51 -2.39 24.63
C TYR A 183 -6.91 -3.12 25.84
N TYR A 184 -5.80 -3.83 25.66
CA TYR A 184 -5.11 -4.56 26.73
C TYR A 184 -4.58 -3.63 27.82
N HIS A 185 -4.12 -2.44 27.43
CA HIS A 185 -3.62 -1.38 28.32
C HIS A 185 -4.62 -0.24 28.54
N ILE A 186 -5.93 -0.50 28.39
CA ILE A 186 -6.97 0.53 28.54
C ILE A 186 -6.96 1.21 29.92
N ASN A 187 -6.48 0.52 30.95
CA ASN A 187 -6.29 1.10 32.28
C ASN A 187 -5.29 2.27 32.25
N LEU A 188 -4.22 2.20 31.45
CA LEU A 188 -3.28 3.32 31.30
C LEU A 188 -3.95 4.52 30.64
N LEU A 189 -4.80 4.30 29.63
CA LEU A 189 -5.58 5.36 29.00
C LEU A 189 -6.53 6.04 30.00
N THR A 190 -7.16 5.25 30.89
CA THR A 190 -8.01 5.78 31.96
C THR A 190 -7.20 6.54 33.01
N GLU A 191 -6.10 5.97 33.50
CA GLU A 191 -5.22 6.59 34.52
C GLU A 191 -4.66 7.93 34.06
N HIS A 192 -4.31 8.05 32.77
CA HIS A 192 -3.75 9.27 32.20
C HIS A 192 -4.81 10.27 31.70
N GLY A 193 -6.09 9.93 31.74
CA GLY A 193 -7.18 10.84 31.39
C GLY A 193 -7.52 10.93 29.89
N HIS A 194 -7.14 9.92 29.11
CA HIS A 194 -7.44 9.82 27.67
C HIS A 194 -8.66 8.94 27.37
N PHE A 195 -9.21 8.24 28.37
CA PHE A 195 -10.40 7.40 28.23
C PHE A 195 -11.27 7.47 29.49
N ARG A 196 -12.60 7.36 29.35
CA ARG A 196 -13.59 7.48 30.44
C ARG A 196 -13.50 8.82 31.20
N CYS A 197 -13.28 9.90 30.47
CA CYS A 197 -13.23 11.27 31.00
C CYS A 197 -14.28 12.15 30.32
N ASN A 198 -14.93 13.03 31.07
CA ASN A 198 -15.92 13.98 30.53
C ASN A 198 -15.29 14.92 29.48
N GLU A 199 -14.01 15.26 29.66
CA GLU A 199 -13.19 15.99 28.70
C GLU A 199 -11.88 15.23 28.47
N PRO A 200 -11.80 14.39 27.42
CA PRO A 200 -10.60 13.64 27.12
C PRO A 200 -9.43 14.57 26.82
N ARG A 201 -8.27 14.23 27.37
CA ARG A 201 -7.02 14.93 27.08
C ARG A 201 -6.66 14.87 25.60
N LYS A 202 -6.09 15.96 25.09
CA LYS A 202 -5.72 16.14 23.67
C LYS A 202 -4.23 15.98 23.39
N ASP A 203 -3.41 15.80 24.41
CA ASP A 203 -1.98 15.56 24.24
C ASP A 203 -1.69 14.14 23.76
N THR A 204 -0.56 13.96 23.09
CA THR A 204 -0.16 12.71 22.45
C THR A 204 0.04 11.59 23.47
N ILE A 205 -0.51 10.42 23.18
CA ILE A 205 -0.37 9.19 23.97
C ILE A 205 0.99 8.57 23.63
N THR A 206 1.91 8.57 24.60
CA THR A 206 3.29 8.03 24.43
C THR A 206 3.65 6.98 25.47
N TYR A 207 2.72 6.63 26.35
CA TYR A 207 2.96 5.81 27.54
C TYR A 207 2.46 4.36 27.42
N VAL A 208 1.80 3.99 26.31
CA VAL A 208 1.33 2.62 26.10
C VAL A 208 2.50 1.75 25.63
N PRO A 209 2.87 0.68 26.36
CA PRO A 209 4.00 -0.17 25.98
C PRO A 209 3.85 -0.78 24.59
N GLY A 210 4.92 -0.75 23.80
CA GLY A 210 4.94 -1.37 22.46
C GLY A 210 4.10 -0.63 21.41
N VAL A 211 3.61 0.57 21.72
CA VAL A 211 2.82 1.43 20.85
C VAL A 211 3.58 2.72 20.60
N GLU A 212 3.75 3.11 19.33
CA GLU A 212 4.33 4.41 18.96
C GLU A 212 3.43 5.56 19.44
N ALA A 213 3.93 6.79 19.38
CA ALA A 213 3.14 7.96 19.78
C ALA A 213 1.86 8.05 18.93
N ILE A 214 0.69 8.12 19.59
CA ILE A 214 -0.63 8.21 18.96
C ILE A 214 -1.34 9.47 19.43
N GLU A 215 -1.92 10.21 18.49
CA GLU A 215 -2.77 11.36 18.85
C GLU A 215 -4.14 10.88 19.34
N PRO A 216 -4.75 11.46 20.39
CA PRO A 216 -6.05 11.00 20.89
C PRO A 216 -7.18 10.97 19.84
N GLY A 217 -7.10 11.84 18.82
CA GLY A 217 -8.05 11.84 17.70
C GLY A 217 -7.89 10.68 16.72
N GLU A 218 -6.78 9.93 16.80
CA GLU A 218 -6.50 8.72 16.01
C GLU A 218 -6.96 7.44 16.73
N LEU A 219 -7.41 7.54 17.98
CA LEU A 219 -8.03 6.41 18.68
C LEU A 219 -9.30 5.95 17.94
N MET A 220 -9.69 4.69 18.11
CA MET A 220 -10.90 4.16 17.50
C MET A 220 -12.13 4.78 18.17
N SER A 221 -13.23 4.91 17.43
CA SER A 221 -14.46 5.57 17.92
C SER A 221 -14.94 5.07 19.27
N TYR A 222 -14.80 3.78 19.57
CA TYR A 222 -15.16 3.20 20.87
C TYR A 222 -14.26 3.69 22.02
N LEU A 223 -12.97 3.94 21.77
CA LEU A 223 -12.08 4.55 22.77
C LEU A 223 -12.23 6.08 22.85
N GLN A 224 -13.03 6.68 21.97
CA GLN A 224 -13.40 8.09 22.02
C GLN A 224 -14.79 8.31 22.63
N ASP A 225 -15.53 7.24 22.89
CA ASP A 225 -16.90 7.33 23.39
C ASP A 225 -16.92 7.81 24.85
N THR A 226 -17.85 8.71 25.15
CA THR A 226 -18.03 9.24 26.50
C THR A 226 -18.93 8.33 27.33
N ASP A 227 -19.83 7.55 26.69
CA ASP A 227 -20.66 6.56 27.36
C ASP A 227 -20.02 5.16 27.31
N THR A 228 -19.34 4.81 28.41
CA THR A 228 -18.72 3.49 28.58
C THR A 228 -19.64 2.46 29.25
N THR A 229 -20.93 2.76 29.40
CA THR A 229 -21.92 1.85 30.06
C THR A 229 -22.60 0.87 29.11
N THR A 230 -22.37 1.04 27.80
CA THR A 230 -22.97 0.21 26.74
C THR A 230 -22.55 -1.26 26.84
N VAL A 231 -23.38 -2.17 26.29
CA VAL A 231 -23.11 -3.62 26.26
C VAL A 231 -21.75 -3.91 25.61
N VAL A 232 -21.41 -3.20 24.54
CA VAL A 232 -20.15 -3.31 23.80
C VAL A 232 -18.94 -3.01 24.69
N HIS A 233 -18.96 -1.90 25.44
CA HIS A 233 -17.87 -1.56 26.35
C HIS A 233 -17.71 -2.58 27.47
N ARG A 234 -18.81 -3.09 28.03
CA ARG A 234 -18.78 -4.17 29.03
C ARG A 234 -18.11 -5.44 28.49
N ILE A 235 -18.41 -5.81 27.24
CA ILE A 235 -17.79 -6.95 26.57
C ILE A 235 -16.31 -6.70 26.36
N ILE A 236 -15.91 -5.55 25.79
CA ILE A 236 -14.50 -5.22 25.54
C ILE A 236 -13.68 -5.31 26.82
N PHE A 237 -14.11 -4.65 27.90
CA PHE A 237 -13.35 -4.67 29.16
C PHE A 237 -13.21 -6.08 29.70
N ARG A 238 -14.29 -6.86 29.69
CA ARG A 238 -14.28 -8.21 30.23
C ARG A 238 -13.47 -9.17 29.34
N ALA A 239 -13.58 -9.04 28.02
CA ALA A 239 -12.85 -9.83 27.04
C ALA A 239 -11.33 -9.69 27.19
N PHE A 240 -10.84 -8.45 27.36
CA PHE A 240 -9.42 -8.20 27.54
C PHE A 240 -8.91 -8.55 28.95
N GLU A 241 -9.78 -8.55 29.97
CA GLU A 241 -9.47 -9.19 31.25
C GLU A 241 -9.29 -10.72 31.10
N GLU A 242 -10.17 -11.38 30.36
CA GLU A 242 -10.07 -12.83 30.10
C GLU A 242 -8.85 -13.17 29.23
N ALA A 243 -8.49 -12.30 28.27
CA ALA A 243 -7.31 -12.47 27.44
C ALA A 243 -6.00 -12.46 28.25
N ARG A 244 -5.95 -11.77 29.40
CA ARG A 244 -4.81 -11.85 30.35
C ARG A 244 -4.64 -13.23 30.97
N GLY A 245 -5.71 -14.03 30.98
CA GLY A 245 -5.70 -15.42 31.43
C GLY A 245 -5.34 -16.43 30.34
N ALA A 246 -5.01 -15.98 29.12
CA ALA A 246 -4.53 -16.85 28.05
C ALA A 246 -3.08 -17.28 28.27
N ASP A 247 -2.78 -18.53 27.95
CA ASP A 247 -1.41 -19.04 27.90
C ASP A 247 -0.67 -18.42 26.71
N TYR A 248 -1.40 -18.21 25.61
CA TYR A 248 -0.88 -17.62 24.38
C TYR A 248 -1.88 -16.62 23.77
N VAL A 249 -1.36 -15.56 23.16
CA VAL A 249 -2.15 -14.64 22.33
C VAL A 249 -1.67 -14.76 20.89
N PHE A 250 -2.56 -15.14 19.99
CA PHE A 250 -2.33 -15.17 18.55
C PHE A 250 -2.97 -13.94 17.94
N HIS A 251 -2.19 -13.05 17.33
CA HIS A 251 -2.74 -11.92 16.60
C HIS A 251 -2.41 -11.99 15.11
N LEU A 252 -3.28 -11.43 14.27
CA LEU A 252 -2.97 -11.22 12.85
C LEU A 252 -2.01 -10.02 12.72
N THR A 253 -0.77 -10.25 12.30
CA THR A 253 0.07 -9.13 11.83
C THR A 253 -0.25 -8.82 10.39
N VAL A 254 -0.59 -7.57 10.11
CA VAL A 254 -0.29 -6.97 8.81
C VAL A 254 1.19 -6.63 8.86
N GLY A 255 2.06 -7.51 8.35
CA GLY A 255 3.43 -7.09 8.03
C GLY A 255 3.34 -5.82 7.19
N SER A 256 4.22 -4.83 7.41
CA SER A 256 4.22 -3.45 6.87
C SER A 256 4.24 -3.36 5.32
N ARG A 257 3.26 -3.97 4.68
CA ARG A 257 2.94 -4.11 3.28
C ARG A 257 1.41 -4.06 3.21
N GLY A 258 0.89 -2.96 2.64
CA GLY A 258 -0.51 -2.58 2.69
C GLY A 258 -1.53 -3.67 2.33
N LEU A 259 -2.72 -3.50 2.90
CA LEU A 259 -4.07 -4.09 2.73
C LEU A 259 -4.39 -5.21 1.70
N SER A 260 -3.44 -5.97 1.19
CA SER A 260 -3.68 -7.01 0.16
C SER A 260 -2.83 -8.26 0.37
N ARG A 261 -2.76 -8.75 1.62
CA ARG A 261 -2.16 -10.05 1.95
C ARG A 261 -2.91 -10.75 3.09
N LEU A 262 -3.95 -11.50 2.75
CA LEU A 262 -4.57 -12.50 3.65
C LEU A 262 -3.87 -13.88 3.58
N ASN A 263 -2.64 -13.95 3.05
CA ASN A 263 -1.88 -15.22 2.95
C ASN A 263 -0.69 -15.32 3.92
N GLY A 264 -0.37 -14.26 4.68
CA GLY A 264 0.71 -14.29 5.68
C GLY A 264 0.16 -14.23 7.10
N MET A 265 -0.24 -15.36 7.68
CA MET A 265 -0.45 -15.45 9.12
C MET A 265 0.93 -15.57 9.77
N VAL A 266 1.45 -14.48 10.32
CA VAL A 266 2.60 -14.54 11.25
C VAL A 266 1.99 -14.63 12.64
N LEU A 267 2.23 -15.76 13.29
CA LEU A 267 1.95 -15.92 14.71
C LEU A 267 3.05 -15.16 15.46
N CYS A 268 2.69 -14.30 16.41
CA CYS A 268 3.65 -13.69 17.33
C CYS A 268 3.25 -14.14 18.73
N PHE A 269 4.26 -14.52 19.52
CA PHE A 269 4.09 -15.04 20.87
C PHE A 269 4.43 -13.95 21.88
N GLN A 270 3.58 -13.73 22.86
CA GLN A 270 3.91 -12.94 24.05
C GLN A 270 3.41 -13.68 25.29
N PRO A 271 4.29 -14.12 26.22
CA PRO A 271 3.85 -14.49 27.55
C PRO A 271 3.53 -13.22 28.35
N PRO A 272 2.57 -13.25 29.31
CA PRO A 272 2.07 -12.04 29.96
C PRO A 272 3.08 -11.31 30.87
N GLN A 273 4.28 -11.84 31.10
CA GLN A 273 5.30 -11.19 31.91
C GLN A 273 6.71 -11.45 31.33
N SER A 274 7.45 -10.37 31.11
CA SER A 274 8.85 -10.28 30.66
C SER A 274 9.12 -10.32 29.14
N ALA A 275 10.08 -9.47 28.76
CA ALA A 275 10.33 -8.98 27.41
C ALA A 275 11.10 -9.96 26.50
N SER A 276 10.67 -10.07 25.25
CA SER A 276 11.45 -9.96 23.99
C SER A 276 10.68 -10.61 22.84
N VAL A 277 10.51 -9.88 21.73
CA VAL A 277 9.78 -10.34 20.54
C VAL A 277 10.76 -11.10 19.64
N VAL A 278 10.57 -12.41 19.48
CA VAL A 278 11.31 -13.23 18.51
C VAL A 278 10.45 -13.44 17.27
N HIS A 279 10.91 -12.95 16.12
CA HIS A 279 10.29 -13.13 14.82
C HIS A 279 11.01 -14.25 14.04
N LEU A 280 10.31 -15.34 13.71
CA LEU A 280 10.76 -16.37 12.76
C LEU A 280 9.93 -16.28 11.48
N GLU A 281 10.59 -16.05 10.35
CA GLU A 281 10.02 -16.16 9.00
C GLU A 281 10.41 -17.53 8.40
N GLU A 282 9.44 -18.30 7.90
CA GLU A 282 9.70 -19.50 7.08
C GLU A 282 9.91 -19.07 5.62
N GLU A 283 10.97 -19.60 5.00
CA GLU A 283 11.33 -19.42 3.60
C GLU A 283 10.28 -20.04 2.65
N ASP A 284 9.67 -19.23 1.78
CA ASP A 284 8.87 -19.72 0.65
C ASP A 284 9.79 -20.08 -0.54
N LYS A 285 9.92 -21.38 -0.80
CA LYS A 285 10.68 -22.00 -1.91
C LYS A 285 10.04 -21.88 -3.31
N TYR A 286 9.13 -20.95 -3.52
CA TYR A 286 8.54 -20.66 -4.84
C TYR A 286 8.70 -19.19 -5.20
N SER A 287 9.95 -18.75 -5.36
CA SER A 287 10.30 -17.46 -5.93
C SER A 287 10.26 -17.51 -7.45
N CYS A 288 9.06 -17.42 -8.01
CA CYS A 288 8.87 -16.82 -9.33
C CYS A 288 8.23 -15.44 -9.14
N ILE A 289 8.93 -14.57 -8.39
CA ILE A 289 8.61 -13.15 -8.36
C ILE A 289 9.16 -12.60 -9.67
N ASP A 290 8.28 -12.41 -10.65
CA ASP A 290 8.56 -11.52 -11.75
C ASP A 290 8.77 -10.11 -11.15
N HIS A 291 10.02 -9.67 -11.10
CA HIS A 291 10.44 -8.38 -10.56
C HIS A 291 10.13 -7.21 -11.52
N SER A 292 9.28 -7.42 -12.52
CA SER A 292 8.70 -6.31 -13.28
C SER A 292 7.72 -5.55 -12.38
N THR A 293 8.22 -4.57 -11.62
CA THR A 293 7.37 -3.43 -11.25
C THR A 293 6.89 -2.85 -12.57
N SER A 294 5.67 -3.18 -13.00
CA SER A 294 5.04 -2.55 -14.16
C SER A 294 5.06 -1.06 -13.88
N TYR A 295 5.97 -0.34 -14.54
CA TYR A 295 6.28 1.04 -14.22
C TYR A 295 5.00 1.86 -14.38
N LEU A 296 4.56 2.51 -13.30
CA LEU A 296 3.44 3.46 -13.31
C LEU A 296 3.61 4.41 -14.51
N HIS A 297 2.59 4.51 -15.35
CA HIS A 297 2.67 5.30 -16.58
C HIS A 297 2.17 6.71 -16.28
N VAL A 298 3.13 7.62 -16.14
CA VAL A 298 2.87 9.03 -15.83
C VAL A 298 2.88 9.83 -17.12
N GLN A 299 1.75 10.46 -17.46
CA GLN A 299 1.64 11.35 -18.61
C GLN A 299 2.40 12.66 -18.32
N SER A 300 3.31 13.06 -19.21
CA SER A 300 4.01 14.36 -19.13
C SER A 300 3.19 15.47 -19.79
N VAL A 301 3.43 16.73 -19.40
CA VAL A 301 2.95 17.90 -20.14
C VAL A 301 3.42 17.90 -21.61
N ARG A 302 4.54 17.22 -21.91
CA ARG A 302 5.03 17.03 -23.28
C ARG A 302 4.04 16.25 -24.16
N ASP A 303 3.42 15.23 -23.58
CA ASP A 303 2.58 14.27 -24.30
C ASP A 303 1.09 14.62 -24.20
N PHE A 304 0.77 15.76 -23.59
CA PHE A 304 -0.59 16.27 -23.47
C PHE A 304 -0.93 17.21 -24.64
N PRO A 305 -2.09 17.04 -25.31
CA PRO A 305 -2.47 17.88 -26.46
C PRO A 305 -2.46 19.37 -26.09
N ILE A 306 -1.65 20.16 -26.80
CA ILE A 306 -1.45 21.57 -26.48
C ILE A 306 -2.72 22.38 -26.65
N GLU A 307 -3.60 21.98 -27.57
CA GLU A 307 -4.89 22.62 -27.84
C GLU A 307 -5.84 22.51 -26.63
N LYS A 308 -5.68 21.46 -25.81
CA LYS A 308 -6.45 21.25 -24.58
C LYS A 308 -5.92 22.07 -23.40
N LEU A 309 -4.82 22.80 -23.55
CA LEU A 309 -4.31 23.71 -22.53
C LEU A 309 -4.81 25.14 -22.74
N ASN A 310 -5.24 25.47 -23.96
CA ASN A 310 -5.66 26.83 -24.28
C ASN A 310 -6.92 27.22 -23.52
N ALA A 311 -6.88 28.39 -22.86
CA ALA A 311 -7.93 28.92 -21.98
C ALA A 311 -8.28 28.05 -20.75
N GLU A 312 -7.58 26.92 -20.55
CA GLU A 312 -7.76 26.08 -19.37
C GLU A 312 -7.01 26.64 -18.16
N VAL A 313 -7.48 26.27 -16.97
CA VAL A 313 -6.82 26.60 -15.71
C VAL A 313 -5.98 25.42 -15.24
N VAL A 314 -4.68 25.66 -15.13
CA VAL A 314 -3.70 24.64 -14.80
C VAL A 314 -3.03 24.99 -13.47
N LEU A 315 -3.19 24.11 -12.48
CA LEU A 315 -2.48 24.24 -11.21
C LEU A 315 -1.18 23.43 -11.26
N VAL A 316 -0.06 24.10 -10.98
CA VAL A 316 1.29 23.55 -10.99
C VAL A 316 1.86 23.52 -9.58
N ARG A 317 2.17 22.31 -9.11
CA ARG A 317 2.86 22.11 -7.83
C ARG A 317 4.36 22.11 -8.04
N LEU A 318 5.06 23.05 -7.42
CA LEU A 318 6.50 23.27 -7.57
C LEU A 318 7.31 22.78 -6.37
N ASP A 319 8.55 22.36 -6.63
CA ASP A 319 9.55 22.04 -5.62
C ASP A 319 10.33 23.29 -5.17
N SER A 320 10.17 23.70 -3.91
CA SER A 320 10.86 24.89 -3.38
C SER A 320 12.36 24.69 -3.24
N GLU A 321 12.85 23.47 -2.95
CA GLU A 321 14.28 23.21 -2.76
C GLU A 321 15.07 23.41 -4.06
N LEU A 322 14.43 23.22 -5.22
CA LEU A 322 15.03 23.47 -6.53
C LEU A 322 15.06 24.95 -6.88
N LEU A 323 14.00 25.67 -6.54
CA LEU A 323 13.82 27.09 -6.88
C LEU A 323 14.71 28.01 -6.04
N CYS A 324 15.17 27.57 -4.87
CA CYS A 324 15.92 28.41 -3.94
C CYS A 324 17.44 28.29 -4.03
N ASN A 325 17.98 27.49 -4.96
CA ASN A 325 19.42 27.25 -5.04
C ASN A 325 20.05 27.86 -6.32
N PRO A 326 20.28 29.19 -6.37
CA PRO A 326 20.79 29.89 -7.55
C PRO A 326 22.33 29.88 -7.70
N LEU A 327 23.09 29.39 -6.72
CA LEU A 327 24.56 29.43 -6.72
C LEU A 327 25.18 28.03 -6.86
N GLY A 328 25.22 27.52 -8.09
CA GLY A 328 25.94 26.30 -8.49
C GLY A 328 25.48 25.80 -9.86
N SER A 329 26.30 25.99 -10.89
CA SER A 329 25.95 25.93 -12.33
C SER A 329 25.45 24.58 -12.87
N CYS A 330 24.76 24.68 -14.02
CA CYS A 330 23.98 23.66 -14.75
C CYS A 330 22.75 23.15 -14.00
N ASN A 331 21.85 24.05 -13.62
CA ASN A 331 20.61 23.68 -12.94
C ASN A 331 19.54 23.33 -13.98
N LEU A 332 19.81 22.30 -14.81
CA LEU A 332 18.86 21.75 -15.79
C LEU A 332 17.49 21.52 -15.13
N SER A 333 17.46 21.06 -13.87
CA SER A 333 16.24 20.91 -13.07
C SER A 333 15.44 22.22 -12.92
N LEU A 334 16.11 23.34 -12.63
CA LEU A 334 15.47 24.66 -12.55
C LEU A 334 14.98 25.11 -13.93
N GLU A 335 15.79 24.93 -14.97
CA GLU A 335 15.41 25.24 -16.35
C GLU A 335 14.20 24.43 -16.80
N ARG A 336 14.10 23.16 -16.40
CA ARG A 336 12.93 22.31 -16.65
C ARG A 336 11.68 22.83 -15.94
N THR A 337 11.76 23.17 -14.66
CA THR A 337 10.62 23.72 -13.93
C THR A 337 10.15 25.05 -14.54
N VAL A 338 11.09 25.93 -14.90
CA VAL A 338 10.79 27.17 -15.62
C VAL A 338 10.17 26.87 -16.98
N SER A 339 10.65 25.84 -17.68
CA SER A 339 10.10 25.40 -18.97
C SER A 339 8.68 24.87 -18.83
N THR A 340 8.35 24.16 -17.75
CA THR A 340 6.98 23.68 -17.47
C THR A 340 6.03 24.88 -17.45
N ILE A 341 6.36 25.92 -16.66
CA ILE A 341 5.52 27.11 -16.52
C ILE A 341 5.42 27.88 -17.84
N LYS A 342 6.55 28.10 -18.53
CA LYS A 342 6.58 28.81 -19.82
C LYS A 342 5.82 28.06 -20.91
N TYR A 343 5.87 26.73 -20.92
CA TYR A 343 5.14 25.90 -21.89
C TYR A 343 3.63 26.05 -21.72
N LEU A 344 3.14 25.95 -20.48
CA LEU A 344 1.73 26.15 -20.15
C LEU A 344 1.25 27.57 -20.52
N HIS A 345 2.02 28.59 -20.14
CA HIS A 345 1.71 29.99 -20.45
C HIS A 345 1.64 30.25 -21.96
N LYS A 346 2.62 29.75 -22.73
CA LYS A 346 2.64 29.88 -24.19
C LYS A 346 1.49 29.13 -24.88
N ALA A 347 0.99 28.07 -24.28
CA ALA A 347 -0.16 27.32 -24.78
C ALA A 347 -1.50 28.05 -24.55
N GLY A 348 -1.50 29.22 -23.90
CA GLY A 348 -2.71 30.00 -23.60
C GLY A 348 -3.41 29.58 -22.30
N ALA A 349 -2.76 28.78 -21.46
CA ALA A 349 -3.31 28.36 -20.17
C ALA A 349 -3.17 29.47 -19.11
N LYS A 350 -4.11 29.53 -18.18
CA LYS A 350 -3.97 30.31 -16.94
C LYS A 350 -3.30 29.44 -15.88
N VAL A 351 -2.17 29.90 -15.37
CA VAL A 351 -1.28 29.09 -14.52
C VAL A 351 -1.41 29.49 -13.05
N LEU A 352 -1.76 28.53 -12.21
CA LEU A 352 -1.80 28.65 -10.76
C LEU A 352 -0.60 27.93 -10.15
N LEU A 353 0.26 28.62 -9.42
CA LEU A 353 1.46 28.05 -8.81
C LEU A 353 1.21 27.81 -7.31
N VAL A 354 1.58 26.61 -6.85
CA VAL A 354 1.63 26.28 -5.42
C VAL A 354 2.98 25.66 -5.07
N THR A 355 3.50 25.98 -3.89
CA THR A 355 4.73 25.38 -3.35
C THR A 355 4.69 25.40 -1.82
N SER A 356 5.66 24.76 -1.16
CA SER A 356 5.79 24.80 0.30
C SER A 356 7.24 24.90 0.71
N TRP A 357 7.55 25.70 1.71
CA TRP A 357 8.89 25.77 2.30
C TRP A 357 8.83 25.89 3.82
N THR A 358 9.87 25.36 4.48
CA THR A 358 9.97 25.34 5.94
C THR A 358 10.59 26.64 6.47
N PRO A 359 10.41 26.95 7.77
CA PRO A 359 11.11 28.06 8.43
C PRO A 359 12.64 27.96 8.32
N VAL A 360 13.18 26.73 8.27
CA VAL A 360 14.61 26.50 8.07
C VAL A 360 15.05 26.99 6.70
N LEU A 361 14.37 26.58 5.62
CA LEU A 361 14.67 27.08 4.26
C LEU A 361 14.49 28.60 4.17
N GLN A 362 13.48 29.15 4.84
CA GLN A 362 13.25 30.59 4.90
C GLN A 362 14.39 31.36 5.59
N SER A 363 15.03 30.77 6.60
CA SER A 363 16.21 31.37 7.26
C SER A 363 17.47 31.36 6.39
N VAL A 364 17.59 30.37 5.49
CA VAL A 364 18.76 30.18 4.62
C VAL A 364 18.62 31.00 3.34
N TYR A 365 17.42 31.12 2.79
CA TYR A 365 17.17 31.69 1.47
C TYR A 365 16.32 32.96 1.55
N PRO A 366 16.91 34.15 1.30
CA PRO A 366 16.19 35.42 1.37
C PRO A 366 14.97 35.53 0.45
N VAL A 367 14.97 34.82 -0.69
CA VAL A 367 13.85 34.79 -1.65
C VAL A 367 12.59 34.11 -1.12
N LEU A 368 12.70 33.36 -0.02
CA LEU A 368 11.57 32.67 0.63
C LEU A 368 10.99 33.45 1.81
N LYS A 369 11.43 34.70 2.02
CA LYS A 369 11.01 35.51 3.17
C LYS A 369 9.50 35.72 3.21
N SER A 370 8.87 35.92 2.06
CA SER A 370 7.42 35.96 1.90
C SER A 370 7.01 35.50 0.50
N THR A 371 5.71 35.23 0.33
CA THR A 371 5.12 34.85 -0.96
C THR A 371 5.30 35.95 -2.02
N GLU A 372 5.30 37.23 -1.62
CA GLU A 372 5.58 38.36 -2.50
C GLU A 372 7.03 38.35 -2.99
N THR A 373 8.00 38.20 -2.09
CA THR A 373 9.42 38.14 -2.48
C THR A 373 9.71 36.96 -3.41
N PHE A 374 9.01 35.85 -3.22
CA PHE A 374 9.14 34.68 -4.08
C PHE A 374 8.47 34.91 -5.45
N ALA A 375 7.33 35.59 -5.51
CA ALA A 375 6.70 35.99 -6.76
C ALA A 375 7.57 36.95 -7.58
N ASP A 376 8.25 37.90 -6.94
CA ASP A 376 9.20 38.81 -7.62
C ASP A 376 10.38 38.03 -8.22
N TYR A 377 10.93 37.09 -7.45
CA TYR A 377 11.97 36.19 -7.93
C TYR A 377 11.51 35.35 -9.13
N MET A 378 10.33 34.72 -9.04
CA MET A 378 9.76 33.94 -10.14
C MET A 378 9.44 34.81 -11.36
N SER A 379 9.01 36.05 -11.16
CA SER A 379 8.75 37.00 -12.26
C SER A 379 10.02 37.33 -13.03
N SER A 380 11.12 37.57 -12.32
CA SER A 380 12.46 37.75 -12.90
C SER A 380 12.91 36.52 -13.70
N LEU A 381 12.71 35.32 -13.15
CA LEU A 381 13.12 34.08 -13.80
C LEU A 381 12.29 33.75 -15.05
N LEU A 382 10.99 34.00 -14.98
CA LEU A 382 10.05 33.72 -16.08
C LEU A 382 10.05 34.81 -17.16
N GLN A 383 10.47 36.04 -16.82
CA GLN A 383 10.27 37.23 -17.66
C GLN A 383 8.78 37.49 -17.95
N VAL A 384 7.90 37.06 -17.03
CA VAL A 384 6.45 37.20 -17.06
C VAL A 384 6.02 37.56 -15.64
N LYS A 385 5.07 38.48 -15.49
CA LYS A 385 4.58 38.91 -14.17
C LYS A 385 3.87 37.75 -13.46
N VAL A 386 4.37 37.38 -12.29
CA VAL A 386 3.74 36.44 -11.34
C VAL A 386 3.09 37.25 -10.24
N VAL A 387 1.80 37.04 -10.00
CA VAL A 387 1.06 37.78 -8.97
C VAL A 387 0.94 36.95 -7.70
N PRO A 388 1.51 37.40 -6.56
CA PRO A 388 1.34 36.73 -5.28
C PRO A 388 -0.07 36.94 -4.73
N VAL A 389 -0.58 35.92 -4.08
CA VAL A 389 -1.93 35.90 -3.54
C VAL A 389 -1.93 35.25 -2.15
N ASN A 390 -2.29 36.05 -1.14
CA ASN A 390 -2.28 35.65 0.26
C ASN A 390 -3.63 35.04 0.67
N GLY A 391 -3.60 34.06 1.58
CA GLY A 391 -4.80 33.40 2.11
C GLY A 391 -4.96 31.94 1.65
N VAL A 392 -6.14 31.36 1.91
CA VAL A 392 -6.41 29.95 1.59
C VAL A 392 -6.40 29.74 0.07
N PRO A 393 -5.55 28.85 -0.47
CA PRO A 393 -5.47 28.66 -1.92
C PRO A 393 -6.77 28.08 -2.50
N GLY A 394 -7.10 28.50 -3.71
CA GLY A 394 -8.33 28.15 -4.43
C GLY A 394 -9.04 29.37 -5.03
N LEU A 395 -9.62 29.23 -6.22
CA LEU A 395 -10.20 30.38 -6.95
C LEU A 395 -11.43 30.98 -6.26
N THR A 396 -12.12 30.22 -5.40
CA THR A 396 -13.29 30.70 -4.64
C THR A 396 -12.95 31.73 -3.57
N SER A 397 -11.67 31.88 -3.22
CA SER A 397 -11.21 32.78 -2.16
C SER A 397 -10.86 34.20 -2.68
N PHE A 398 -11.02 34.48 -3.98
CA PHE A 398 -10.50 35.69 -4.63
C PHE A 398 -11.49 36.43 -5.53
N ASN A 399 -11.25 37.73 -5.75
CA ASN A 399 -12.03 38.55 -6.68
C ASN A 399 -11.77 38.09 -8.14
N PRO A 400 -12.81 37.71 -8.90
CA PRO A 400 -12.70 37.27 -10.30
C PRO A 400 -11.99 38.25 -11.24
N GLU A 401 -12.02 39.56 -10.94
CA GLU A 401 -11.41 40.60 -11.77
C GLU A 401 -9.87 40.54 -11.76
N ARG A 402 -9.27 40.26 -10.59
CA ARG A 402 -7.80 40.06 -10.46
C ARG A 402 -7.34 38.83 -11.23
N TRP A 403 -8.20 37.82 -11.32
CA TRP A 403 -7.99 36.60 -12.08
C TRP A 403 -8.10 36.81 -13.61
N MET A 404 -9.02 37.67 -14.06
CA MET A 404 -9.20 37.98 -15.48
C MET A 404 -7.98 38.69 -16.08
N GLN A 405 -7.26 39.48 -15.27
CA GLN A 405 -6.19 40.37 -15.73
C GLN A 405 -4.77 39.78 -15.70
N ASN A 406 -4.57 38.59 -15.10
CA ASN A 406 -3.24 38.03 -14.89
C ASN A 406 -3.17 36.57 -15.35
N ASP A 407 -2.07 36.21 -16.02
CA ASP A 407 -1.89 34.87 -16.59
C ASP A 407 -1.27 33.87 -15.61
N ILE A 408 -0.46 34.37 -14.65
CA ILE A 408 0.27 33.54 -13.68
C ILE A 408 0.04 34.07 -12.25
N ILE A 409 -0.47 33.20 -11.39
CA ILE A 409 -0.76 33.50 -9.98
C ILE A 409 0.03 32.54 -9.09
N LEU A 410 0.60 33.05 -8.00
CA LEU A 410 1.26 32.27 -6.95
C LEU A 410 0.45 32.34 -5.66
N PHE A 411 0.08 31.18 -5.11
CA PHE A 411 -0.60 31.10 -3.83
C PHE A 411 0.37 31.06 -2.64
N GLU A 412 -0.18 31.34 -1.46
CA GLU A 412 0.49 31.27 -0.16
C GLU A 412 1.23 29.94 0.09
N ASN A 413 2.31 30.02 0.87
CA ASN A 413 3.11 28.86 1.28
C ASN A 413 2.23 27.76 1.91
N LEU A 414 2.13 26.60 1.25
CA LEU A 414 1.27 25.51 1.72
C LEU A 414 1.70 24.92 3.07
N PHE A 415 2.93 25.16 3.52
CA PHE A 415 3.41 24.74 4.85
C PHE A 415 2.53 25.30 5.98
N ASN A 416 1.89 26.46 5.78
CA ASN A 416 1.05 27.12 6.78
C ASN A 416 -0.33 26.45 6.96
N PHE A 417 -0.67 25.46 6.13
CA PHE A 417 -1.99 24.82 6.14
C PHE A 417 -1.90 23.39 6.65
N LYS A 418 -2.48 23.12 7.81
CA LYS A 418 -2.53 21.75 8.39
C LYS A 418 -3.15 20.72 7.44
N GLY A 419 -4.10 21.16 6.61
CA GLY A 419 -4.76 20.32 5.61
C GLY A 419 -3.83 19.74 4.54
N GLU A 420 -2.66 20.36 4.30
CA GLU A 420 -1.67 19.89 3.34
C GLU A 420 -1.05 18.56 3.76
N ASN A 421 -0.48 18.51 4.97
CA ASN A 421 0.16 17.31 5.50
C ASN A 421 -0.86 16.20 5.84
N ALA A 422 -2.08 16.58 6.20
CA ALA A 422 -3.17 15.64 6.49
C ALA A 422 -3.81 15.03 5.22
N ASN A 423 -3.39 15.44 4.01
CA ASN A 423 -4.04 15.07 2.75
C ASN A 423 -5.57 15.27 2.80
N CYS A 424 -5.99 16.38 3.41
CA CYS A 424 -7.39 16.62 3.72
C CYS A 424 -8.22 16.77 2.45
N ASN A 425 -9.35 16.07 2.37
CA ASN A 425 -10.23 16.08 1.21
C ASN A 425 -10.79 17.48 0.91
N ASP A 426 -11.29 18.17 1.93
CA ASP A 426 -11.86 19.51 1.79
C ASP A 426 -10.81 20.53 1.37
N PHE A 427 -9.59 20.40 1.91
CA PHE A 427 -8.47 21.25 1.51
C PHE A 427 -8.07 20.97 0.06
N SER A 428 -7.98 19.70 -0.32
CA SER A 428 -7.68 19.28 -1.70
C SER A 428 -8.72 19.78 -2.71
N GLN A 429 -10.01 19.76 -2.35
CA GLN A 429 -11.08 20.28 -3.18
C GLN A 429 -11.00 21.81 -3.32
N LYS A 430 -10.67 22.51 -2.23
CA LYS A 430 -10.43 23.96 -2.27
C LYS A 430 -9.22 24.31 -3.14
N LEU A 431 -8.11 23.57 -3.00
CA LEU A 431 -6.92 23.71 -3.84
C LEU A 431 -7.25 23.54 -5.33
N ALA A 432 -8.03 22.52 -5.67
CA ALA A 432 -8.45 22.24 -7.04
C ALA A 432 -9.54 23.18 -7.55
N SER A 433 -10.14 24.01 -6.69
CA SER A 433 -11.32 24.80 -7.05
C SER A 433 -11.00 25.75 -8.19
N GLY A 434 -11.58 25.45 -9.36
CA GLY A 434 -11.41 26.17 -10.61
C GLY A 434 -10.17 25.78 -11.44
N ALA A 435 -9.39 24.78 -11.02
CA ALA A 435 -8.31 24.19 -11.80
C ALA A 435 -8.75 22.84 -12.40
N ALA A 436 -8.85 22.79 -13.72
CA ALA A 436 -9.28 21.58 -14.42
C ALA A 436 -8.12 20.57 -14.56
N ILE A 437 -6.90 21.08 -14.70
CA ILE A 437 -5.68 20.31 -14.94
C ILE A 437 -4.72 20.52 -13.77
N PHE A 438 -4.14 19.43 -13.28
CA PHE A 438 -3.07 19.44 -12.29
C PHE A 438 -1.75 19.02 -12.94
N VAL A 439 -0.68 19.76 -12.68
CA VAL A 439 0.69 19.41 -13.06
C VAL A 439 1.52 19.30 -11.78
N ASN A 440 2.05 18.11 -11.52
CA ASN A 440 3.00 17.91 -10.44
C ASN A 440 4.42 18.03 -10.98
N ASP A 441 5.12 19.08 -10.57
CA ASP A 441 6.53 19.29 -10.86
C ASP A 441 7.39 19.22 -9.57
N SER A 442 6.86 18.55 -8.53
CA SER A 442 7.48 18.39 -7.21
C SER A 442 7.91 16.96 -6.90
N PHE A 443 8.86 16.43 -7.68
CA PHE A 443 9.26 15.02 -7.57
C PHE A 443 9.78 14.63 -6.19
N SER A 444 10.49 15.53 -5.50
CA SER A 444 11.02 15.32 -4.14
C SER A 444 9.94 14.97 -3.10
N LEU A 445 8.70 15.39 -3.33
CA LEU A 445 7.56 15.15 -2.45
C LEU A 445 6.75 13.91 -2.84
N SER A 446 7.15 13.18 -3.89
CA SER A 446 6.39 12.03 -4.40
C SER A 446 6.30 10.86 -3.44
N HIS A 447 7.18 10.80 -2.43
CA HIS A 447 7.14 9.79 -1.38
C HIS A 447 6.15 10.12 -0.25
N LYS A 448 5.54 11.31 -0.24
CA LYS A 448 4.59 11.77 0.78
C LYS A 448 3.16 11.79 0.22
N MET A 449 2.19 11.52 1.10
CA MET A 449 0.77 11.72 0.80
C MET A 449 0.35 13.13 1.25
N LEU A 450 0.33 14.08 0.33
CA LEU A 450 -0.07 15.47 0.61
C LEU A 450 -1.31 15.84 -0.18
N ALA A 451 -2.04 16.85 0.29
CA ALA A 451 -3.20 17.37 -0.43
C ALA A 451 -2.79 17.91 -1.81
N SER A 452 -1.68 18.65 -1.90
CA SER A 452 -1.20 19.25 -3.15
C SER A 452 -0.44 18.31 -4.10
N THR A 453 -0.20 17.06 -3.71
CA THR A 453 0.48 16.05 -4.57
C THR A 453 -0.40 14.83 -4.86
N VAL A 454 -1.24 14.43 -3.92
CA VAL A 454 -2.11 13.24 -4.02
C VAL A 454 -3.57 13.63 -4.00
N GLY A 455 -4.04 14.32 -2.95
CA GLY A 455 -5.47 14.61 -2.75
C GLY A 455 -6.11 15.41 -3.88
N ILE A 456 -5.39 16.39 -4.42
CA ILE A 456 -5.82 17.28 -5.50
C ILE A 456 -6.15 16.52 -6.80
N THR A 457 -5.47 15.40 -7.07
CA THR A 457 -5.64 14.63 -8.32
C THR A 457 -7.04 14.05 -8.49
N ARG A 458 -7.80 13.94 -7.40
CA ARG A 458 -9.21 13.49 -7.34
C ARG A 458 -10.19 14.50 -7.94
N PHE A 459 -9.79 15.77 -7.97
CA PHE A 459 -10.66 16.89 -8.33
C PHE A 459 -10.30 17.52 -9.70
N CYS A 460 -9.17 17.13 -10.28
CA CYS A 460 -8.75 17.55 -11.62
C CYS A 460 -8.99 16.42 -12.63
N HIS A 461 -9.50 16.76 -13.82
CA HIS A 461 -9.78 15.76 -14.85
C HIS A 461 -8.49 15.19 -15.46
N ALA A 462 -7.43 16.01 -15.57
CA ALA A 462 -6.09 15.60 -15.98
C ALA A 462 -5.07 15.82 -14.84
N SER A 463 -4.11 14.91 -14.71
CA SER A 463 -2.99 15.01 -13.78
C SER A 463 -1.71 14.60 -14.49
N LEU A 464 -0.77 15.53 -14.63
CA LEU A 464 0.41 15.41 -15.49
C LEU A 464 1.68 15.57 -14.67
N ALA A 465 2.78 14.96 -15.12
CA ALA A 465 4.12 15.31 -14.67
C ALA A 465 4.62 16.56 -15.41
N GLY A 466 5.20 17.50 -14.66
CA GLY A 466 6.02 18.57 -15.23
C GLY A 466 7.32 18.02 -15.84
N PHE A 467 8.06 18.85 -16.57
CA PHE A 467 9.29 18.40 -17.23
C PHE A 467 10.37 17.98 -16.24
N HIS A 468 10.46 18.64 -15.08
CA HIS A 468 11.43 18.25 -14.06
C HIS A 468 11.02 16.90 -13.44
N PHE A 469 9.74 16.74 -13.13
CA PHE A 469 9.20 15.48 -12.60
C PHE A 469 9.41 14.31 -13.57
N GLU A 470 9.14 14.51 -14.87
CA GLU A 470 9.35 13.51 -15.92
C GLU A 470 10.82 13.04 -15.97
N GLU A 471 11.76 13.99 -15.94
CA GLU A 471 13.20 13.70 -15.99
C GLU A 471 13.67 12.92 -14.76
N GLU A 472 13.28 13.33 -13.56
CA GLU A 472 13.60 12.61 -12.32
C GLU A 472 12.97 11.21 -12.32
N LEU A 473 11.73 11.05 -12.81
CA LEU A 473 11.11 9.73 -12.92
C LEU A 473 11.89 8.81 -13.88
N MET A 474 12.35 9.35 -15.02
CA MET A 474 13.19 8.60 -15.97
C MET A 474 14.53 8.19 -15.36
N GLN A 475 15.18 9.11 -14.65
CA GLN A 475 16.43 8.81 -13.96
C GLN A 475 16.21 7.76 -12.84
N LEU A 476 15.05 7.75 -12.17
CA LEU A 476 14.76 6.87 -11.04
C LEU A 476 14.65 5.43 -11.54
N ARG A 477 14.05 5.25 -12.72
CA ARG A 477 13.97 3.97 -13.43
C ARG A 477 15.35 3.41 -13.76
N LYS A 478 16.36 4.25 -14.03
CA LYS A 478 17.73 3.79 -14.26
C LYS A 478 18.35 3.11 -13.05
N ILE A 479 17.90 3.40 -11.82
CA ILE A 479 18.51 2.80 -10.61
C ILE A 479 18.28 1.29 -10.57
N THR A 480 17.08 0.82 -10.89
CA THR A 480 16.73 -0.62 -10.91
C THR A 480 17.03 -1.30 -12.24
N ASP A 481 17.46 -0.56 -13.27
CA ASP A 481 17.92 -1.12 -14.54
C ASP A 481 19.17 -1.98 -14.35
N THR A 482 19.08 -3.27 -14.68
CA THR A 482 20.18 -4.24 -14.55
C THR A 482 20.83 -4.62 -15.89
N THR A 483 20.57 -3.88 -16.97
CA THR A 483 21.19 -4.10 -18.29
C THR A 483 22.71 -3.89 -18.27
N ARG A 484 23.20 -2.98 -17.41
CA ARG A 484 24.62 -2.65 -17.25
C ARG A 484 25.21 -3.40 -16.05
N ARG A 485 25.79 -4.58 -16.31
CA ARG A 485 26.52 -5.39 -15.31
C ARG A 485 28.01 -5.54 -15.65
N PRO A 486 28.91 -5.66 -14.66
CA PRO A 486 28.63 -5.76 -13.22
C PRO A 486 28.14 -4.45 -12.58
N PHE A 487 27.23 -4.53 -11.61
CA PHE A 487 26.60 -3.41 -10.91
C PHE A 487 26.97 -3.38 -9.42
N ILE A 488 27.65 -2.33 -8.95
CA ILE A 488 27.96 -2.12 -7.53
C ILE A 488 27.15 -0.96 -6.92
N ALA A 489 26.71 -1.12 -5.68
CA ALA A 489 26.15 -0.04 -4.89
C ALA A 489 27.10 0.34 -3.73
N ILE A 490 27.42 1.63 -3.61
CA ILE A 490 28.11 2.23 -2.48
C ILE A 490 27.06 2.90 -1.59
N ILE A 491 26.89 2.46 -0.35
CA ILE A 491 25.80 2.92 0.53
C ILE A 491 26.35 3.49 1.83
N GLY A 492 25.96 4.73 2.11
CA GLY A 492 26.40 5.52 3.26
C GLY A 492 25.29 6.07 4.16
N GLY A 493 25.70 6.91 5.11
CA GLY A 493 24.87 7.53 6.13
C GLY A 493 24.65 6.67 7.37
N SER A 494 23.52 6.92 8.04
CA SER A 494 23.10 6.28 9.29
C SER A 494 21.72 5.58 9.13
N ASN A 495 21.15 5.08 10.22
CA ASN A 495 19.83 4.43 10.30
C ASN A 495 19.73 3.19 9.41
N PHE A 496 20.42 2.13 9.82
CA PHE A 496 20.41 0.84 9.13
C PHE A 496 19.01 0.23 9.16
N LEU A 497 18.32 0.25 10.30
CA LEU A 497 17.00 -0.36 10.46
C LEU A 497 15.99 0.22 9.46
N GLY A 498 15.95 1.56 9.35
CA GLY A 498 15.07 2.25 8.40
C GLY A 498 15.43 2.02 6.93
N LYS A 499 16.64 1.53 6.63
CA LYS A 499 17.14 1.25 5.27
C LYS A 499 17.13 -0.23 4.92
N ALA A 500 17.00 -1.14 5.88
CA ALA A 500 17.12 -2.59 5.68
C ALA A 500 16.31 -3.15 4.48
N PRO A 501 15.03 -2.77 4.26
CA PRO A 501 14.29 -3.29 3.10
C PRO A 501 14.88 -2.85 1.76
N ALA A 502 15.40 -1.61 1.68
CA ALA A 502 16.07 -1.10 0.49
C ALA A 502 17.44 -1.77 0.28
N LEU A 503 18.19 -2.02 1.36
CA LEU A 503 19.46 -2.74 1.30
C LEU A 503 19.26 -4.17 0.81
N ASN A 504 18.22 -4.85 1.26
CA ASN A 504 17.88 -6.20 0.79
C ASN A 504 17.49 -6.23 -0.70
N LEU A 505 16.80 -5.21 -1.21
CA LEU A 505 16.55 -5.08 -2.65
C LEU A 505 17.85 -4.82 -3.42
N LEU A 506 18.72 -3.93 -2.92
CA LEU A 506 20.03 -3.71 -3.56
C LEU A 506 20.87 -4.99 -3.54
N ALA A 507 20.83 -5.75 -2.46
CA ALA A 507 21.50 -7.05 -2.34
C ALA A 507 20.93 -8.11 -3.29
N SER A 508 19.71 -7.95 -3.83
CA SER A 508 19.17 -8.82 -4.88
C SER A 508 19.43 -8.31 -6.30
N LEU A 509 19.66 -7.01 -6.48
CA LEU A 509 19.92 -6.38 -7.78
C LEU A 509 21.41 -6.34 -8.14
N CYS A 510 22.26 -5.94 -7.20
CA CYS A 510 23.68 -5.66 -7.41
C CYS A 510 24.52 -6.95 -7.46
N ASP A 511 25.71 -6.82 -8.03
CA ASP A 511 26.80 -7.79 -8.08
C ASP A 511 27.86 -7.52 -7.00
N GLY A 512 27.72 -6.44 -6.23
CA GLY A 512 28.56 -6.10 -5.08
C GLY A 512 27.97 -4.95 -4.28
N LEU A 513 28.25 -4.92 -2.97
CA LEU A 513 27.83 -3.85 -2.06
C LEU A 513 29.03 -3.29 -1.32
N PHE A 514 29.15 -1.96 -1.25
CA PHE A 514 30.19 -1.28 -0.49
C PHE A 514 29.55 -0.38 0.55
N PHE A 515 29.74 -0.65 1.83
CA PHE A 515 29.20 0.19 2.90
C PHE A 515 30.22 1.23 3.35
N VAL A 516 29.77 2.47 3.54
CA VAL A 516 30.56 3.60 4.04
C VAL A 516 29.80 4.31 5.17
N GLY A 517 30.44 5.24 5.88
CA GLY A 517 29.82 5.94 7.01
C GLY A 517 29.33 4.99 8.12
N LYS A 518 28.36 5.43 8.92
CA LYS A 518 27.86 4.66 10.08
C LYS A 518 27.24 3.30 9.71
N LEU A 519 26.74 3.14 8.49
CA LEU A 519 26.25 1.83 8.02
C LEU A 519 27.38 0.78 7.94
N SER A 520 28.60 1.20 7.60
CA SER A 520 29.75 0.29 7.54
C SER A 520 30.06 -0.33 8.91
N LEU A 521 29.87 0.43 9.99
CA LEU A 521 30.06 -0.06 11.36
C LEU A 521 29.03 -1.14 11.74
N GLN A 522 27.81 -1.05 11.24
CA GLN A 522 26.80 -2.09 11.46
C GLN A 522 27.21 -3.39 10.77
N ILE A 523 27.67 -3.30 9.51
CA ILE A 523 28.15 -4.43 8.73
C ILE A 523 29.39 -5.08 9.36
N MET A 524 30.36 -4.27 9.78
CA MET A 524 31.56 -4.75 10.48
C MET A 524 31.20 -5.51 11.74
N ASN A 525 30.29 -4.96 12.57
CA ASN A 525 29.78 -5.64 13.74
C ASN A 525 29.07 -6.96 13.37
N GLY A 526 28.32 -6.99 12.26
CA GLY A 526 27.69 -8.21 11.73
C GLY A 526 28.69 -9.29 11.29
N PHE A 527 29.88 -8.91 10.82
CA PHE A 527 30.99 -9.81 10.51
C PHE A 527 31.82 -10.21 11.75
N GLY A 528 31.45 -9.74 12.95
CA GLY A 528 32.18 -10.02 14.18
C GLY A 528 33.44 -9.18 14.37
N ILE A 529 33.61 -8.10 13.60
CA ILE A 529 34.70 -7.14 13.80
C ILE A 529 34.36 -6.27 15.03
N PRO A 530 35.28 -6.07 15.97
CA PRO A 530 35.03 -5.22 17.14
C PRO A 530 34.67 -3.80 16.75
N VAL A 531 33.48 -3.35 17.16
CA VAL A 531 33.00 -1.97 16.99
C VAL A 531 32.51 -1.46 18.35
N PRO A 532 32.87 -0.23 18.79
CA PRO A 532 32.36 0.34 20.02
C PRO A 532 30.83 0.39 20.03
N SER A 533 30.22 -0.05 21.13
CA SER A 533 28.77 -0.20 21.26
C SER A 533 27.99 1.11 21.05
N CYS A 534 28.62 2.27 21.27
CA CYS A 534 28.02 3.58 21.00
C CYS A 534 27.77 3.86 19.51
N PHE A 535 28.45 3.14 18.61
CA PHE A 535 28.24 3.26 17.17
C PHE A 535 27.32 2.18 16.61
N VAL A 536 26.99 1.15 17.39
CA VAL A 536 26.08 0.08 16.96
C VAL A 536 24.64 0.53 17.21
N GLU A 537 23.83 0.48 16.16
CA GLU A 537 22.42 0.87 16.21
C GLU A 537 21.60 -0.20 16.94
N LYS A 538 20.86 0.21 17.96
CA LYS A 538 20.01 -0.69 18.73
C LYS A 538 18.99 -1.39 17.83
N ASN A 539 18.79 -2.69 18.05
CA ASN A 539 17.84 -3.52 17.32
C ASN A 539 18.10 -3.69 15.81
N SER A 540 19.29 -3.35 15.30
CA SER A 540 19.63 -3.50 13.87
C SER A 540 20.34 -4.82 13.52
N THR A 541 20.80 -5.57 14.54
CA THR A 541 21.64 -6.75 14.36
C THR A 541 20.97 -7.83 13.52
N LYS A 542 19.67 -8.05 13.71
CA LYS A 542 18.92 -9.06 12.97
C LYS A 542 18.93 -8.74 11.47
N GLU A 543 18.63 -7.50 11.13
CA GLU A 543 18.55 -7.00 9.75
C GLU A 543 19.92 -7.03 9.07
N VAL A 544 20.99 -6.69 9.81
CA VAL A 544 22.37 -6.80 9.32
C VAL A 544 22.71 -8.24 8.95
N LEU A 545 22.42 -9.20 9.84
CA LEU A 545 22.70 -10.61 9.59
C LEU A 545 21.88 -11.15 8.40
N GLN A 546 20.62 -10.75 8.28
CA GLN A 546 19.78 -11.09 7.13
C GLN A 546 20.37 -10.58 5.81
N LEU A 547 20.88 -9.34 5.79
CA LEU A 547 21.52 -8.77 4.61
C LEU A 547 22.80 -9.53 4.24
N ILE A 548 23.65 -9.83 5.22
CA ILE A 548 24.89 -10.62 5.02
C ILE A 548 24.55 -12.00 4.46
N GLN A 549 23.54 -12.67 5.03
CA GLN A 549 23.07 -13.96 4.55
C GLN A 549 22.56 -13.89 3.10
N THR A 550 21.79 -12.84 2.77
CA THR A 550 21.27 -12.62 1.42
C THR A 550 22.40 -12.45 0.41
N ALA A 551 23.42 -11.67 0.76
CA ALA A 551 24.60 -11.47 -0.07
C ALA A 551 25.40 -12.77 -0.25
N HIS A 552 25.60 -13.52 0.83
CA HIS A 552 26.28 -14.81 0.82
C HIS A 552 25.55 -15.83 -0.07
N ASN A 553 24.22 -15.95 0.06
CA ASN A 553 23.40 -16.86 -0.74
C ASN A 553 23.46 -16.54 -2.25
N ARG A 554 23.67 -15.26 -2.61
CA ARG A 554 23.84 -14.82 -4.02
C ARG A 554 25.29 -14.78 -4.48
N ASN A 555 26.24 -15.12 -3.61
CA ASN A 555 27.67 -15.02 -3.86
C ASN A 555 28.11 -13.61 -4.33
N ILE A 556 27.55 -12.56 -3.73
CA ILE A 556 27.97 -11.18 -3.99
C ILE A 556 28.87 -10.67 -2.86
N PRO A 557 29.98 -9.99 -3.17
CA PRO A 557 30.88 -9.45 -2.15
C PRO A 557 30.25 -8.25 -1.43
N ILE A 558 30.43 -8.23 -0.10
CA ILE A 558 30.20 -7.06 0.75
C ILE A 558 31.57 -6.47 1.11
N TYR A 559 31.75 -5.19 0.84
CA TYR A 559 32.92 -4.41 1.20
C TYR A 559 32.57 -3.40 2.29
N TYR A 560 33.56 -3.10 3.12
CA TYR A 560 33.54 -2.07 4.17
C TYR A 560 34.94 -1.44 4.25
N PRO A 561 35.09 -0.28 4.91
CA PRO A 561 36.37 0.41 5.03
C PRO A 561 37.40 -0.45 5.78
N THR A 562 38.64 -0.48 5.28
CA THR A 562 39.77 -1.11 5.97
C THR A 562 40.47 -0.12 6.89
N ASP A 563 40.37 1.16 6.60
CA ASP A 563 40.93 2.25 7.40
C ASP A 563 39.97 3.45 7.42
N THR A 564 40.00 4.20 8.53
CA THR A 564 39.18 5.40 8.72
C THR A 564 39.98 6.52 9.37
N TRP A 565 39.69 7.75 8.98
CA TRP A 565 40.14 8.93 9.69
C TRP A 565 39.39 9.03 11.01
N CYS A 566 40.09 9.16 12.13
CA CYS A 566 39.49 9.21 13.45
C CYS A 566 40.01 10.40 14.27
N LEU A 567 39.12 11.01 15.07
CA LEU A 567 39.47 11.97 16.10
C LEU A 567 39.74 11.26 17.43
N ASN A 568 40.81 11.65 18.10
CA ASN A 568 41.16 11.13 19.43
C ASN A 568 40.52 11.99 20.53
N ASN A 569 39.51 11.46 21.22
CA ASN A 569 38.83 12.18 22.31
C ASN A 569 39.47 11.95 23.69
N LYS A 570 40.56 11.19 23.80
CA LYS A 570 41.14 10.82 25.11
C LYS A 570 41.78 11.98 25.87
N ASN A 571 42.15 13.07 25.18
CA ASN A 571 42.97 14.15 25.76
C ASN A 571 42.29 15.54 25.75
N ASN A 572 40.98 15.66 25.48
CA ASN A 572 40.29 16.96 25.26
C ASN A 572 40.90 17.85 24.15
N ASN A 573 41.91 17.37 23.41
CA ASN A 573 42.43 18.00 22.20
C ASN A 573 41.67 17.44 21.00
N HIS A 574 40.51 18.02 20.70
CA HIS A 574 39.61 17.60 19.61
C HIS A 574 40.17 17.84 18.18
N GLU A 575 41.46 18.13 18.02
CA GLU A 575 42.00 18.73 16.79
C GLU A 575 42.91 17.82 15.94
N LYS A 576 43.30 16.63 16.43
CA LYS A 576 44.23 15.77 15.66
C LYS A 576 43.51 14.56 15.04
N LEU A 577 43.43 14.57 13.72
CA LEU A 577 43.03 13.43 12.89
C LEU A 577 44.18 12.43 12.76
N GLU A 578 43.87 11.14 12.97
CA GLU A 578 44.79 10.04 12.74
C GLU A 578 44.10 8.95 11.91
N ILE A 579 44.88 8.19 11.13
CA ILE A 579 44.39 7.06 10.36
C ILE A 579 44.48 5.83 11.25
N LEU A 580 43.36 5.13 11.41
CA LEU A 580 43.30 3.86 12.13
C LEU A 580 42.83 2.75 11.21
N ASP A 581 43.35 1.55 11.44
CA ASP A 581 42.73 0.33 10.92
C ASP A 581 41.31 0.23 11.50
N SER A 582 40.34 -0.08 10.64
CA SER A 582 38.94 -0.17 11.05
C SER A 582 38.70 -1.31 12.05
N ALA A 583 39.55 -2.36 12.06
CA ALA A 583 39.53 -3.42 13.06
C ALA A 583 40.07 -2.97 14.44
N GLU A 584 40.78 -1.84 14.50
CA GLU A 584 41.38 -1.26 15.72
C GLU A 584 40.58 -0.06 16.25
N LEU A 585 39.28 0.04 15.93
CA LEU A 585 38.44 1.13 16.42
C LEU A 585 38.12 0.95 17.92
N PHE A 586 38.96 1.53 18.79
CA PHE A 586 38.83 1.43 20.25
C PHE A 586 37.91 2.50 20.87
N PRO A 587 37.38 2.27 22.09
CA PRO A 587 36.71 3.31 22.86
C PRO A 587 37.57 4.58 23.03
N GLY A 588 36.96 5.75 22.79
CA GLY A 588 37.61 7.06 22.83
C GLY A 588 38.03 7.62 21.48
N TRP A 589 37.88 6.87 20.39
CA TRP A 589 38.05 7.35 19.03
C TRP A 589 36.71 7.57 18.34
N THR A 590 36.59 8.66 17.58
CA THR A 590 35.41 8.97 16.77
C THR A 590 35.79 8.94 15.28
N PRO A 591 35.25 8.01 14.48
CA PRO A 591 35.42 8.03 13.03
C PRO A 591 34.90 9.35 12.44
N ALA A 592 35.60 9.85 11.44
CA ALA A 592 35.32 11.11 10.77
C ALA A 592 34.99 10.90 9.28
N ASP A 593 35.86 10.19 8.55
CA ASP A 593 35.69 9.89 7.13
C ASP A 593 36.48 8.63 6.70
N ILE A 594 36.34 8.23 5.44
CA ILE A 594 37.02 7.08 4.83
C ILE A 594 38.53 7.32 4.74
N GLY A 595 39.34 6.31 5.11
CA GLY A 595 40.79 6.37 5.03
C GLY A 595 41.38 6.19 3.62
N PRO A 596 42.66 6.52 3.42
CA PRO A 596 43.32 6.47 2.11
C PRO A 596 43.41 5.06 1.52
N SER A 597 43.69 4.03 2.33
CA SER A 597 43.84 2.65 1.84
C SER A 597 42.51 2.12 1.30
N THR A 598 41.42 2.49 1.95
CA THR A 598 40.05 2.20 1.51
C THR A 598 39.76 2.89 0.18
N LEU A 599 40.17 4.16 0.01
CA LEU A 599 39.97 4.90 -1.25
C LEU A 599 40.78 4.31 -2.41
N GLU A 600 42.00 3.84 -2.17
CA GLU A 600 42.79 3.10 -3.16
C GLU A 600 42.11 1.78 -3.55
N LYS A 601 41.56 1.05 -2.57
CA LYS A 601 40.78 -0.16 -2.83
C LYS A 601 39.53 0.14 -3.66
N ILE A 602 38.80 1.21 -3.37
CA ILE A 602 37.67 1.65 -4.20
C ILE A 602 38.15 2.00 -5.62
N SER A 603 39.25 2.75 -5.74
CA SER A 603 39.79 3.15 -7.06
C SER A 603 40.21 1.97 -7.93
N SER A 604 40.67 0.87 -7.34
CA SER A 604 41.01 -0.36 -8.07
C SER A 604 39.79 -1.25 -8.34
N LEU A 605 38.75 -1.17 -7.51
CA LEU A 605 37.51 -1.94 -7.63
C LEU A 605 36.58 -1.38 -8.72
N ILE A 606 36.40 -0.05 -8.77
CA ILE A 606 35.42 0.62 -9.65
C ILE A 606 35.57 0.26 -11.14
N PRO A 607 36.79 0.18 -11.73
CA PRO A 607 36.97 -0.22 -13.13
C PRO A 607 36.41 -1.61 -13.49
N LEU A 608 36.14 -2.48 -12.51
CA LEU A 608 35.57 -3.80 -12.72
C LEU A 608 34.05 -3.78 -12.91
N TYR A 609 33.38 -2.66 -12.62
CA TYR A 609 31.94 -2.50 -12.69
C TYR A 609 31.54 -1.59 -13.85
N LYS A 610 30.44 -1.93 -14.52
CA LYS A 610 29.87 -1.12 -15.61
C LYS A 610 28.82 -0.13 -15.11
N LYS A 611 28.35 -0.31 -13.87
CA LYS A 611 27.39 0.57 -13.21
C LYS A 611 27.74 0.75 -11.74
N VAL A 612 27.69 1.98 -11.27
CA VAL A 612 27.93 2.35 -9.87
C VAL A 612 26.78 3.21 -9.36
N LEU A 613 26.18 2.82 -8.23
CA LEU A 613 25.18 3.60 -7.52
C LEU A 613 25.74 4.04 -6.17
N TRP A 614 25.94 5.34 -5.95
CA TRP A 614 26.36 5.86 -4.63
C TRP A 614 25.19 6.55 -3.94
N ILE A 615 24.77 6.05 -2.76
CA ILE A 615 23.67 6.60 -1.95
C ILE A 615 24.18 7.07 -0.60
N GLY A 616 24.03 8.37 -0.31
CA GLY A 616 24.25 8.95 1.02
C GLY A 616 25.71 9.32 1.34
N PRO A 617 25.94 9.98 2.49
CA PRO A 617 27.26 10.50 2.86
C PRO A 617 28.25 9.41 3.30
N THR A 618 29.55 9.68 3.14
CA THR A 618 30.64 8.82 3.65
C THR A 618 31.00 9.08 5.11
N GLY A 619 30.66 10.28 5.63
CA GLY A 619 31.04 10.73 6.98
C GLY A 619 30.17 10.20 8.12
N PHE A 620 30.58 10.54 9.36
CA PHE A 620 30.06 9.99 10.63
C PHE A 620 29.43 11.03 11.58
N ASP A 621 28.79 12.07 11.03
CA ASP A 621 28.08 13.18 11.73
C ASP A 621 28.96 14.34 12.27
N LEU A 622 30.20 14.50 11.78
CA LEU A 622 31.07 15.64 12.08
C LEU A 622 30.93 16.80 11.05
N THR A 623 31.49 17.98 11.37
CA THR A 623 31.45 19.21 10.54
C THR A 623 32.04 19.01 9.13
N GLU A 624 31.69 19.89 8.18
CA GLU A 624 32.13 19.81 6.77
C GLU A 624 33.66 19.80 6.58
N GLU A 625 34.41 20.21 7.61
CA GLU A 625 35.88 20.25 7.66
C GLU A 625 36.51 18.86 7.46
N PHE A 626 35.77 17.78 7.67
CA PHE A 626 36.26 16.40 7.58
C PHE A 626 35.78 15.65 6.31
N SER A 627 35.48 16.35 5.21
CA SER A 627 34.91 15.77 3.97
C SER A 627 35.93 15.34 2.90
N GLY A 628 37.21 15.17 3.28
CA GLY A 628 38.30 14.89 2.35
C GLY A 628 38.16 13.56 1.60
N GLY A 629 37.74 12.50 2.29
CA GLY A 629 37.48 11.18 1.70
C GLY A 629 36.25 11.19 0.80
N ALA A 630 35.18 11.89 1.18
CA ALA A 630 34.02 12.10 0.32
C ALA A 630 34.41 12.76 -1.02
N ALA A 631 35.22 13.82 -0.97
CA ALA A 631 35.68 14.53 -2.17
C ALA A 631 36.57 13.64 -3.05
N GLN A 632 37.44 12.82 -2.46
CA GLN A 632 38.29 11.89 -3.21
C GLN A 632 37.48 10.75 -3.85
N LEU A 633 36.49 10.20 -3.14
CA LEU A 633 35.53 9.25 -3.72
C LEU A 633 34.80 9.90 -4.91
N GLY A 634 34.41 11.16 -4.77
CA GLY A 634 33.83 11.93 -5.87
C GLY A 634 34.72 12.00 -7.10
N ARG A 635 36.02 12.24 -6.95
CA ARG A 635 37.00 12.25 -8.06
C ARG A 635 37.14 10.88 -8.73
N ILE A 636 37.13 9.79 -7.95
CA ILE A 636 37.21 8.42 -8.47
C ILE A 636 36.00 8.13 -9.36
N LEU A 637 34.80 8.48 -8.89
CA LEU A 637 33.56 8.23 -9.61
C LEU A 637 33.36 9.16 -10.82
N ASP A 638 33.80 10.41 -10.73
CA ASP A 638 33.82 11.33 -11.87
C ASP A 638 34.68 10.76 -13.01
N LYS A 639 35.93 10.35 -12.70
CA LYS A 639 36.80 9.67 -13.66
C LYS A 639 36.15 8.43 -14.26
N ALA A 640 35.53 7.58 -13.44
CA ALA A 640 34.85 6.38 -13.92
C ALA A 640 33.70 6.70 -14.90
N SER A 641 32.98 7.80 -14.69
CA SER A 641 31.90 8.24 -15.59
C SER A 641 32.38 8.59 -17.00
N HIS A 642 33.65 8.97 -17.15
CA HIS A 642 34.28 9.23 -18.46
C HIS A 642 34.68 7.95 -19.19
N ASP A 643 34.98 6.87 -18.47
CA ASP A 643 35.50 5.59 -18.95
C ASP A 643 34.40 4.54 -19.24
N SER A 644 33.20 4.99 -19.64
CA SER A 644 32.03 4.15 -19.99
C SER A 644 31.30 3.44 -18.84
N CYS A 645 31.56 3.82 -17.58
CA CYS A 645 30.75 3.38 -16.44
C CYS A 645 29.51 4.28 -16.26
N ASP A 646 28.34 3.68 -16.06
CA ASP A 646 27.13 4.43 -15.68
C ASP A 646 27.17 4.74 -14.18
N VAL A 647 27.30 6.02 -13.82
CA VAL A 647 27.45 6.46 -12.44
C VAL A 647 26.19 7.22 -12.01
N ILE A 648 25.55 6.77 -10.93
CA ILE A 648 24.37 7.39 -10.33
C ILE A 648 24.70 7.82 -8.90
N LEU A 649 24.56 9.12 -8.64
CA LEU A 649 24.81 9.74 -7.33
C LEU A 649 23.48 10.11 -6.67
N VAL A 650 23.27 9.69 -5.42
CA VAL A 650 22.01 9.88 -4.70
C VAL A 650 22.26 10.53 -3.34
N GLY A 651 21.60 11.66 -3.10
CA GLY A 651 21.69 12.47 -1.89
C GLY A 651 22.54 13.73 -2.08
N SER A 652 22.18 14.79 -1.36
CA SER A 652 22.86 16.09 -1.41
C SER A 652 24.36 16.01 -1.14
N ALA A 653 24.79 15.19 -0.17
CA ALA A 653 26.19 14.99 0.18
C ALA A 653 27.01 14.34 -0.96
N ALA A 654 26.50 13.24 -1.53
CA ALA A 654 27.15 12.55 -2.66
C ALA A 654 27.25 13.47 -3.88
N CYS A 655 26.16 14.20 -4.17
CA CYS A 655 26.16 15.19 -5.24
C CYS A 655 27.14 16.35 -4.98
N LYS A 656 27.28 16.83 -3.73
CA LYS A 656 28.22 17.91 -3.37
C LYS A 656 29.68 17.48 -3.53
N ALA A 657 30.00 16.23 -3.20
CA ALA A 657 31.36 15.70 -3.31
C ALA A 657 31.92 15.72 -4.74
N VAL A 658 31.06 15.62 -5.76
CA VAL A 658 31.48 15.63 -7.18
C VAL A 658 31.47 17.03 -7.79
N LYS A 659 30.69 17.97 -7.23
CA LYS A 659 30.49 19.33 -7.77
C LYS A 659 31.75 20.21 -7.83
N GLY A 660 32.81 19.88 -7.08
CA GLY A 660 34.05 20.67 -7.05
C GLY A 660 35.07 20.33 -8.14
N ILE A 661 34.76 19.40 -9.07
CA ILE A 661 35.77 18.71 -9.87
C ILE A 661 35.61 18.95 -11.39
N SER A 662 34.40 19.24 -11.89
CA SER A 662 34.13 19.12 -13.33
C SER A 662 33.52 20.38 -13.95
N GLY A 663 34.15 20.87 -15.02
CA GLY A 663 33.56 21.85 -15.94
C GLY A 663 32.65 21.18 -16.97
N SER A 664 31.49 21.78 -17.26
CA SER A 664 30.58 21.67 -18.43
C SER A 664 30.27 20.32 -19.13
N SER A 665 30.85 19.17 -18.76
CA SER A 665 30.72 17.89 -19.50
C SER A 665 30.62 16.65 -18.59
N SER A 666 29.98 16.76 -17.43
CA SER A 666 29.80 15.62 -16.51
C SER A 666 28.85 14.55 -17.10
N LYS A 667 29.27 13.27 -17.09
CA LYS A 667 28.52 12.11 -17.64
C LYS A 667 27.72 11.29 -16.60
N TYR A 668 27.72 11.71 -15.33
CA TYR A 668 27.01 11.02 -14.25
C TYR A 668 25.56 11.51 -14.07
N THR A 669 24.70 10.64 -13.55
CA THR A 669 23.31 10.97 -13.18
C THR A 669 23.24 11.36 -11.70
N THR A 670 22.47 12.39 -11.34
CA THR A 670 22.34 12.85 -9.95
C THR A 670 20.90 12.90 -9.47
N PHE A 671 20.65 12.38 -8.28
CA PHE A 671 19.42 12.53 -7.51
C PHE A 671 19.69 13.25 -6.22
N LYS A 672 19.14 14.45 -6.02
CA LYS A 672 19.35 15.19 -4.77
C LYS A 672 18.58 14.58 -3.60
N ASN A 673 17.36 14.12 -3.83
CA ASN A 673 16.48 13.61 -2.79
C ASN A 673 16.66 12.10 -2.55
N ALA A 674 17.49 11.75 -1.57
CA ALA A 674 17.74 10.36 -1.20
C ALA A 674 16.50 9.65 -0.63
N SER A 675 15.57 10.38 0.00
CA SER A 675 14.37 9.80 0.62
C SER A 675 13.43 9.18 -0.42
N VAL A 676 13.24 9.84 -1.57
CA VAL A 676 12.43 9.29 -2.68
C VAL A 676 13.06 8.01 -3.22
N VAL A 677 14.37 8.02 -3.48
CA VAL A 677 15.10 6.83 -3.95
C VAL A 677 15.04 5.71 -2.92
N LEU A 678 15.18 6.02 -1.64
CA LEU A 678 15.13 5.02 -0.58
C LEU A 678 13.73 4.38 -0.48
N GLU A 679 12.65 5.17 -0.50
CA GLU A 679 11.29 4.61 -0.50
C GLU A 679 11.00 3.79 -1.76
N PHE A 680 11.51 4.22 -2.91
CA PHE A 680 11.44 3.43 -4.15
C PHE A 680 12.17 2.09 -4.02
N LEU A 681 13.39 2.10 -3.48
CA LEU A 681 14.18 0.89 -3.24
C LEU A 681 13.59 -0.03 -2.16
N LYS A 682 12.69 0.45 -1.29
CA LYS A 682 11.91 -0.41 -0.39
C LYS A 682 10.84 -1.22 -1.14
N GLY A 683 10.71 -1.05 -2.47
CA GLY A 683 9.69 -1.69 -3.29
C GLY A 683 8.30 -1.08 -3.11
N LYS A 684 8.21 0.15 -2.58
CA LYS A 684 6.95 0.86 -2.40
C LYS A 684 6.60 1.65 -3.66
N ILE A 685 5.30 1.73 -3.93
CA ILE A 685 4.75 2.68 -4.89
C ILE A 685 4.82 4.08 -4.26
N LEU A 686 5.47 5.02 -4.95
CA LEU A 686 5.54 6.41 -4.53
C LEU A 686 4.16 7.08 -4.69
N PRO A 687 3.50 7.55 -3.61
CA PRO A 687 2.13 8.06 -3.68
C PRO A 687 1.93 9.20 -4.69
N GLY A 688 2.88 10.13 -4.78
CA GLY A 688 2.81 11.24 -5.73
C GLY A 688 3.05 10.82 -7.18
N VAL A 689 3.77 9.71 -7.43
CA VAL A 689 3.86 9.11 -8.78
C VAL A 689 2.56 8.38 -9.10
N ALA A 690 2.03 7.60 -8.16
CA ALA A 690 0.77 6.88 -8.31
C ALA A 690 -0.43 7.81 -8.49
N ALA A 691 -0.41 8.99 -7.88
CA ALA A 691 -1.45 10.00 -8.07
C ALA A 691 -1.47 10.57 -9.50
N LEU A 692 -0.33 10.56 -10.19
CA LEU A 692 -0.23 10.90 -11.61
C LEU A 692 -0.42 9.68 -12.52
N ASP A 693 -0.36 8.48 -11.97
CA ASP A 693 -0.69 7.25 -12.65
C ASP A 693 -2.20 7.17 -12.85
N LYS A 694 -2.68 8.02 -13.76
CA LYS A 694 -3.96 7.87 -14.43
C LYS A 694 -3.76 6.98 -15.64
N SER A 695 -3.05 5.86 -15.46
CA SER A 695 -2.97 4.70 -16.33
C SER A 695 -3.32 4.98 -17.80
N TYR A 696 -2.41 5.55 -18.59
CA TYR A 696 -2.45 5.46 -20.06
C TYR A 696 -1.12 5.90 -20.68
N PRO A 697 -0.54 5.15 -21.64
CA PRO A 697 -1.15 4.01 -22.32
C PRO A 697 -1.06 2.65 -21.64
N TYR A 698 -2.22 1.99 -21.51
CA TYR A 698 -2.27 0.54 -21.54
C TYR A 698 -1.87 0.11 -22.96
N GLN A 699 -0.65 -0.37 -23.14
CA GLN A 699 -0.27 -1.05 -24.39
C GLN A 699 -0.80 -2.48 -24.31
N ILE A 700 -2.06 -2.65 -24.69
CA ILE A 700 -2.66 -3.97 -24.83
C ILE A 700 -2.40 -4.41 -26.28
N PRO A 701 -1.70 -5.54 -26.51
CA PRO A 701 -1.48 -6.05 -27.85
C PRO A 701 -2.77 -6.70 -28.37
N TRP A 702 -3.75 -5.87 -28.78
CA TRP A 702 -5.09 -6.32 -29.16
C TRP A 702 -5.08 -7.41 -30.23
N ASN A 703 -4.15 -7.34 -31.19
CA ASN A 703 -3.98 -8.33 -32.25
C ASN A 703 -3.42 -9.69 -31.76
N ALA A 704 -2.80 -9.73 -30.58
CA ALA A 704 -2.35 -10.97 -29.96
C ALA A 704 -3.46 -11.60 -29.10
N ILE A 705 -4.44 -10.80 -28.66
CA ILE A 705 -5.52 -11.23 -27.78
C ILE A 705 -6.74 -11.64 -28.59
N PHE A 706 -7.18 -10.78 -29.49
CA PHE A 706 -8.35 -11.00 -30.31
C PHE A 706 -7.97 -11.45 -31.71
N SER A 707 -8.71 -12.41 -32.25
CA SER A 707 -8.49 -12.90 -33.63
C SER A 707 -8.73 -11.80 -34.66
N ASP A 708 -9.71 -10.94 -34.40
CA ASP A 708 -10.00 -9.73 -35.17
C ASP A 708 -10.28 -8.58 -34.21
N SER A 709 -9.29 -7.73 -34.00
CA SER A 709 -9.36 -6.57 -33.11
C SER A 709 -10.15 -5.39 -33.67
N SER A 710 -10.64 -5.48 -34.91
CA SER A 710 -11.47 -4.45 -35.54
C SER A 710 -12.96 -4.59 -35.22
N GLN A 711 -13.38 -5.74 -34.69
CA GLN A 711 -14.76 -6.00 -34.32
C GLN A 711 -15.28 -5.01 -33.25
N PRO A 712 -16.60 -4.78 -33.17
CA PRO A 712 -17.20 -4.00 -32.10
C PRO A 712 -16.82 -4.54 -30.71
N LEU A 713 -16.56 -3.62 -29.78
CA LEU A 713 -16.18 -3.93 -28.40
C LEU A 713 -17.38 -3.80 -27.45
N VAL A 714 -17.56 -4.81 -26.62
CA VAL A 714 -18.45 -4.80 -25.47
C VAL A 714 -17.60 -4.80 -24.20
N VAL A 715 -17.85 -3.84 -23.30
CA VAL A 715 -17.09 -3.69 -22.05
C VAL A 715 -18.00 -3.88 -20.85
N ASP A 716 -17.66 -4.82 -19.96
CA ASP A 716 -18.36 -5.01 -18.68
C ASP A 716 -17.49 -4.50 -17.53
N ILE A 717 -18.02 -3.53 -16.79
CA ILE A 717 -17.33 -2.88 -15.67
C ILE A 717 -17.76 -3.55 -14.36
N GLY A 718 -16.78 -4.08 -13.63
CA GLY A 718 -17.04 -4.89 -12.44
C GLY A 718 -17.42 -6.32 -12.81
N SER A 719 -16.74 -6.91 -13.80
CA SER A 719 -17.12 -8.19 -14.41
C SER A 719 -17.10 -9.40 -13.47
N GLY A 720 -16.55 -9.30 -12.26
CA GLY A 720 -16.57 -10.36 -11.25
C GLY A 720 -15.87 -11.64 -11.74
N ASN A 721 -16.54 -12.79 -11.64
CA ASN A 721 -16.04 -14.06 -12.19
C ASN A 721 -16.21 -14.18 -13.72
N GLY A 722 -16.65 -13.11 -14.40
CA GLY A 722 -16.71 -13.04 -15.85
C GLY A 722 -17.82 -13.86 -16.52
N LEU A 723 -18.70 -14.52 -15.77
CA LEU A 723 -19.67 -15.46 -16.35
C LEU A 723 -20.59 -14.82 -17.39
N PHE A 724 -21.07 -13.61 -17.12
CA PHE A 724 -21.87 -12.83 -18.05
C PHE A 724 -21.14 -12.69 -19.39
N LEU A 725 -19.89 -12.22 -19.36
CA LEU A 725 -19.06 -12.07 -20.56
C LEU A 725 -18.73 -13.39 -21.25
N PHE A 726 -18.54 -14.48 -20.50
CA PHE A 726 -18.37 -15.82 -21.10
C PHE A 726 -19.60 -16.25 -21.89
N GLN A 727 -20.81 -15.99 -21.39
CA GLN A 727 -22.04 -16.29 -22.12
C GLN A 727 -22.22 -15.36 -23.33
N MET A 728 -21.96 -14.07 -23.16
CA MET A 728 -22.02 -13.08 -24.25
C MET A 728 -21.07 -13.44 -25.39
N ALA A 729 -19.80 -13.74 -25.07
CA ALA A 729 -18.78 -14.13 -26.06
C ALA A 729 -19.08 -15.45 -26.77
N ARG A 730 -19.93 -16.30 -26.18
CA ARG A 730 -20.43 -17.52 -26.82
C ARG A 730 -21.62 -17.23 -27.75
N ASN A 731 -22.50 -16.32 -27.36
CA ASN A 731 -23.71 -16.03 -28.11
C ASN A 731 -23.46 -15.10 -29.30
N TRP A 732 -22.49 -14.19 -29.18
CA TRP A 732 -22.26 -13.09 -30.13
C TRP A 732 -20.83 -13.13 -30.69
N GLU A 733 -20.59 -13.96 -31.70
CA GLU A 733 -19.24 -14.16 -32.28
C GLU A 733 -18.73 -12.97 -33.12
N GLY A 734 -19.58 -12.02 -33.47
CA GLY A 734 -19.22 -10.80 -34.23
C GLY A 734 -18.79 -9.62 -33.36
N SER A 735 -18.42 -9.86 -32.10
CA SER A 735 -17.96 -8.81 -31.18
C SER A 735 -16.87 -9.34 -30.25
N ASN A 736 -16.02 -8.43 -29.79
CA ASN A 736 -15.04 -8.69 -28.75
C ASN A 736 -15.55 -8.22 -27.40
N PHE A 737 -15.15 -8.93 -26.35
CA PHE A 737 -15.64 -8.75 -24.98
C PHE A 737 -14.47 -8.46 -24.04
N LEU A 738 -14.61 -7.41 -23.24
CA LEU A 738 -13.58 -6.97 -22.30
C LEU A 738 -14.17 -6.79 -20.91
N GLY A 739 -13.68 -7.58 -19.96
CA GLY A 739 -14.02 -7.42 -18.54
C GLY A 739 -13.01 -6.52 -17.82
N LEU A 740 -13.49 -5.45 -17.19
CA LEU A 740 -12.68 -4.60 -16.32
C LEU A 740 -13.03 -4.92 -14.87
N GLU A 741 -12.06 -5.42 -14.11
CA GLU A 741 -12.31 -5.86 -12.73
C GLU A 741 -11.18 -5.40 -11.82
N MET A 742 -11.52 -4.84 -10.65
CA MET A 742 -10.53 -4.31 -9.71
C MET A 742 -9.86 -5.43 -8.91
N ASN A 743 -10.56 -6.54 -8.69
CA ASN A 743 -10.04 -7.71 -8.00
C ASN A 743 -9.15 -8.56 -8.92
N LYS A 744 -7.83 -8.35 -8.81
CA LYS A 744 -6.81 -9.10 -9.57
C LYS A 744 -6.96 -10.62 -9.50
N LYS A 745 -7.42 -11.18 -8.36
CA LYS A 745 -7.59 -12.64 -8.22
C LYS A 745 -8.68 -13.18 -9.15
N LEU A 746 -9.79 -12.43 -9.29
CA LEU A 746 -10.87 -12.79 -10.20
C LEU A 746 -10.38 -12.71 -11.66
N VAL A 747 -9.65 -11.66 -12.02
CA VAL A 747 -9.07 -11.53 -13.36
C VAL A 747 -8.13 -12.68 -13.71
N VAL A 748 -7.22 -13.06 -12.80
CA VAL A 748 -6.32 -14.21 -13.04
C VAL A 748 -7.12 -15.49 -13.27
N ARG A 749 -8.22 -15.70 -12.53
CA ARG A 749 -9.11 -16.84 -12.75
C ARG A 749 -9.79 -16.77 -14.11
N CYS A 750 -10.39 -15.64 -14.47
CA CYS A 750 -11.05 -15.46 -15.76
C CYS A 750 -10.08 -15.66 -16.93
N LEU A 751 -8.85 -15.15 -16.85
CA LEU A 751 -7.82 -15.34 -17.88
C LEU A 751 -7.42 -16.82 -18.03
N ARG A 752 -7.33 -17.56 -16.92
CA ARG A 752 -7.09 -19.01 -16.96
C ARG A 752 -8.26 -19.74 -17.63
N ASP A 753 -9.49 -19.35 -17.30
CA ASP A 753 -10.69 -19.94 -17.87
C ASP A 753 -10.78 -19.64 -19.37
N VAL A 754 -10.49 -18.42 -19.82
CA VAL A 754 -10.37 -18.03 -21.25
C VAL A 754 -9.35 -18.91 -21.97
N ALA A 755 -8.15 -19.10 -21.38
CA ALA A 755 -7.11 -19.93 -21.95
C ALA A 755 -7.52 -21.41 -22.06
N SER A 756 -8.35 -21.90 -21.13
CA SER A 756 -8.83 -23.29 -21.15
C SER A 756 -9.85 -23.58 -22.24
N VAL A 757 -10.60 -22.58 -22.70
CA VAL A 757 -11.64 -22.70 -23.74
C VAL A 757 -11.20 -22.19 -25.11
N ASP A 758 -9.93 -21.75 -25.25
CA ASP A 758 -9.33 -21.15 -26.46
C ASP A 758 -10.22 -20.07 -27.13
N LYS A 759 -10.91 -19.27 -26.31
CA LYS A 759 -11.78 -18.20 -26.80
C LYS A 759 -10.95 -16.94 -27.07
N ARG A 760 -10.86 -16.55 -28.34
CA ARG A 760 -10.11 -15.37 -28.80
C ARG A 760 -10.98 -14.14 -29.14
N ASN A 761 -12.15 -14.02 -28.51
CA ASN A 761 -13.00 -12.83 -28.56
C ASN A 761 -13.34 -12.33 -27.14
N LEU A 762 -12.65 -12.81 -26.10
CA LEU A 762 -12.90 -12.47 -24.71
C LEU A 762 -11.59 -12.24 -23.95
N TYR A 763 -11.52 -11.15 -23.18
CA TYR A 763 -10.34 -10.83 -22.37
C TYR A 763 -10.70 -10.09 -21.08
N PHE A 764 -9.81 -10.11 -20.09
CA PHE A 764 -10.02 -9.48 -18.79
C PHE A 764 -8.80 -8.67 -18.36
N VAL A 765 -9.04 -7.51 -17.74
CA VAL A 765 -7.99 -6.61 -17.26
C VAL A 765 -8.23 -6.25 -15.79
N SER A 766 -7.18 -6.42 -14.98
CA SER A 766 -7.19 -6.03 -13.56
C SER A 766 -6.99 -4.52 -13.46
N THR A 767 -8.05 -3.76 -13.21
CA THR A 767 -7.99 -2.30 -13.27
C THR A 767 -9.10 -1.58 -12.49
N ASN A 768 -8.88 -0.31 -12.14
CA ASN A 768 -9.92 0.59 -11.66
C ASN A 768 -10.59 1.27 -12.85
N ALA A 769 -11.77 0.81 -13.27
CA ALA A 769 -12.46 1.35 -14.44
C ALA A 769 -12.69 2.86 -14.36
N THR A 770 -12.97 3.42 -13.18
CA THR A 770 -13.23 4.87 -13.02
C THR A 770 -12.05 5.74 -13.47
N SER A 771 -10.81 5.28 -13.30
CA SER A 771 -9.60 6.01 -13.73
C SER A 771 -9.02 5.52 -15.06
N THR A 772 -9.34 4.29 -15.48
CA THR A 772 -8.61 3.59 -16.56
C THR A 772 -9.44 3.33 -17.81
N PHE A 773 -10.75 3.50 -17.77
CA PHE A 773 -11.67 3.14 -18.87
C PHE A 773 -11.31 3.84 -20.18
N ARG A 774 -11.23 5.19 -20.17
CA ARG A 774 -10.97 6.00 -21.38
C ARG A 774 -9.72 5.51 -22.10
N SER A 775 -8.71 5.31 -21.29
CA SER A 775 -7.40 4.84 -21.64
C SER A 775 -7.44 3.49 -22.37
N ILE A 776 -7.86 2.43 -21.67
CA ILE A 776 -7.93 1.07 -22.22
C ILE A 776 -8.74 1.05 -23.51
N VAL A 777 -9.93 1.65 -23.49
CA VAL A 777 -10.88 1.58 -24.59
C VAL A 777 -10.43 2.43 -25.79
N SER A 778 -9.80 3.59 -25.58
CA SER A 778 -9.28 4.41 -26.69
C SER A 778 -8.12 3.76 -27.46
N SER A 779 -7.42 2.79 -26.85
CA SER A 779 -6.37 2.03 -27.54
C SER A 779 -6.90 0.90 -28.41
N TYR A 780 -8.17 0.53 -28.25
CA TYR A 780 -8.78 -0.57 -28.96
C TYR A 780 -9.06 -0.18 -30.44
N PRO A 781 -8.69 -1.01 -31.43
CA PRO A 781 -8.80 -0.62 -32.85
C PRO A 781 -10.23 -0.52 -33.39
N GLY A 782 -11.17 -1.30 -32.86
CA GLY A 782 -12.58 -1.29 -33.25
C GLY A 782 -13.42 -0.24 -32.49
N GLN A 783 -14.74 -0.26 -32.71
CA GLN A 783 -15.66 0.70 -32.10
C GLN A 783 -16.25 0.18 -30.78
N LEU A 784 -16.38 1.06 -29.78
CA LEU A 784 -17.09 0.72 -28.53
C LEU A 784 -18.60 0.70 -28.77
N ALA A 785 -19.22 -0.46 -28.67
CA ALA A 785 -20.64 -0.66 -29.00
C ALA A 785 -21.56 -0.71 -27.78
N LEU A 786 -21.11 -1.35 -26.70
CA LEU A 786 -21.92 -1.55 -25.50
C LEU A 786 -21.04 -1.46 -24.25
N VAL A 787 -21.50 -0.73 -23.24
CA VAL A 787 -20.93 -0.75 -21.89
C VAL A 787 -21.97 -1.26 -20.92
N THR A 788 -21.61 -2.24 -20.10
CA THR A 788 -22.49 -2.79 -19.06
C THR A 788 -21.92 -2.46 -17.68
N ILE A 789 -22.79 -1.98 -16.78
CA ILE A 789 -22.50 -1.76 -15.36
C ILE A 789 -23.59 -2.49 -14.58
N GLN A 790 -23.22 -3.63 -13.99
CA GLN A 790 -24.18 -4.54 -13.36
C GLN A 790 -23.89 -4.65 -11.87
N CYS A 791 -24.83 -4.20 -11.05
CA CYS A 791 -24.77 -4.27 -9.58
C CYS A 791 -23.42 -3.79 -9.02
N PRO A 792 -22.96 -2.56 -9.35
CA PRO A 792 -21.68 -2.08 -8.88
C PRO A 792 -21.69 -2.07 -7.34
N ASN A 793 -20.68 -2.71 -6.75
CA ASN A 793 -20.62 -2.89 -5.31
C ASN A 793 -19.24 -2.54 -4.73
N PRO A 794 -18.83 -1.25 -4.78
CA PRO A 794 -17.57 -0.80 -4.19
C PRO A 794 -17.57 -0.79 -2.65
N ASP A 795 -18.74 -0.84 -2.00
CA ASP A 795 -18.91 -0.84 -0.54
C ASP A 795 -20.21 -1.56 -0.16
N PHE A 796 -20.07 -2.77 0.41
CA PHE A 796 -21.20 -3.66 0.70
C PHE A 796 -22.10 -3.14 1.82
N ASN A 797 -21.63 -2.22 2.67
CA ASN A 797 -22.29 -1.90 3.94
C ASN A 797 -23.12 -0.61 3.89
N ILE A 798 -22.93 0.23 2.87
CA ILE A 798 -23.59 1.55 2.77
C ILE A 798 -24.24 1.69 1.40
N GLU A 799 -25.57 1.61 1.34
CA GLU A 799 -26.35 1.64 0.10
C GLU A 799 -26.03 2.87 -0.78
N GLN A 800 -25.87 4.05 -0.17
CA GLN A 800 -25.50 5.30 -0.84
C GLN A 800 -24.12 5.25 -1.51
N ASN A 801 -23.26 4.31 -1.11
CA ASN A 801 -21.92 4.18 -1.67
C ASN A 801 -21.87 3.25 -2.88
N ARG A 802 -22.92 2.45 -3.12
CA ARG A 802 -22.91 1.38 -4.14
C ARG A 802 -22.84 1.90 -5.58
N TRP A 803 -23.35 3.09 -5.86
CA TRP A 803 -23.22 3.73 -7.19
C TRP A 803 -22.00 4.66 -7.32
N ARG A 804 -21.17 4.83 -6.26
CA ARG A 804 -20.01 5.76 -6.26
C ARG A 804 -18.93 5.45 -7.29
N MET A 805 -18.97 4.29 -7.93
CA MET A 805 -18.11 3.94 -9.06
C MET A 805 -18.46 4.76 -10.32
N VAL A 806 -19.74 5.09 -10.50
CA VAL A 806 -20.26 5.90 -11.61
C VAL A 806 -20.06 7.38 -11.30
N ARG A 807 -18.80 7.81 -11.32
CA ARG A 807 -18.42 9.24 -11.19
C ARG A 807 -18.42 9.90 -12.56
N ARG A 808 -18.53 11.23 -12.55
CA ARG A 808 -18.37 12.13 -13.71
C ARG A 808 -17.32 11.65 -14.72
N MET A 809 -16.09 11.36 -14.25
CA MET A 809 -14.98 10.95 -15.12
C MET A 809 -15.26 9.69 -15.94
N LEU A 810 -15.88 8.68 -15.32
CA LEU A 810 -16.24 7.43 -15.99
C LEU A 810 -17.37 7.66 -16.98
N VAL A 811 -18.38 8.45 -16.59
CA VAL A 811 -19.52 8.79 -17.45
C VAL A 811 -19.06 9.54 -18.69
N GLU A 812 -18.26 10.59 -18.53
CA GLU A 812 -17.73 11.39 -19.66
C GLU A 812 -16.85 10.53 -20.57
N ALA A 813 -16.05 9.62 -20.01
CA ALA A 813 -15.24 8.68 -20.80
C ALA A 813 -16.09 7.71 -21.64
N ILE A 814 -17.15 7.15 -21.05
CA ILE A 814 -18.09 6.27 -21.76
C ILE A 814 -18.83 7.07 -22.83
N ALA A 815 -19.41 8.22 -22.47
CA ALA A 815 -20.16 9.06 -23.39
C ALA A 815 -19.32 9.45 -24.62
N ASP A 816 -18.07 9.86 -24.43
CA ASP A 816 -17.20 10.29 -25.52
C ASP A 816 -16.80 9.13 -26.45
N LEU A 817 -16.45 7.96 -25.90
CA LEU A 817 -15.88 6.85 -26.67
C LEU A 817 -16.92 5.91 -27.28
N LEU A 818 -18.14 5.88 -26.75
CA LEU A 818 -19.22 5.05 -27.27
C LEU A 818 -19.55 5.49 -28.70
N GLN A 819 -19.80 4.55 -29.61
CA GLN A 819 -20.18 4.88 -30.98
C GLN A 819 -21.60 5.48 -31.05
N PRO A 820 -21.96 6.23 -32.10
CA PRO A 820 -23.36 6.65 -32.31
C PRO A 820 -24.31 5.44 -32.28
N ASN A 821 -25.45 5.56 -31.61
CA ASN A 821 -26.37 4.46 -31.29
C ASN A 821 -25.80 3.32 -30.42
N GLY A 822 -24.56 3.43 -29.94
CA GLY A 822 -24.02 2.55 -28.92
C GLY A 822 -24.81 2.68 -27.62
N LYS A 823 -24.79 1.61 -26.81
CA LYS A 823 -25.66 1.49 -25.64
C LYS A 823 -24.88 1.45 -24.32
N VAL A 824 -25.50 1.94 -23.25
CA VAL A 824 -25.07 1.73 -21.87
C VAL A 824 -26.17 1.01 -21.12
N TYR A 825 -25.87 -0.18 -20.62
CA TYR A 825 -26.79 -0.98 -19.84
C TYR A 825 -26.44 -0.85 -18.35
N LEU A 826 -27.41 -0.42 -17.56
CA LEU A 826 -27.30 -0.31 -16.11
C LEU A 826 -28.27 -1.29 -15.45
N GLN A 827 -27.78 -2.02 -14.46
CA GLN A 827 -28.56 -3.02 -13.75
C GLN A 827 -28.24 -2.97 -12.24
N SER A 828 -29.25 -3.12 -11.38
CA SER A 828 -29.10 -3.18 -9.92
C SER A 828 -30.24 -3.97 -9.29
N ASP A 829 -30.00 -4.68 -8.19
CA ASP A 829 -31.05 -5.28 -7.36
C ASP A 829 -31.68 -4.27 -6.39
N VAL A 830 -31.16 -3.04 -6.36
CA VAL A 830 -31.66 -1.93 -5.57
C VAL A 830 -32.05 -0.79 -6.51
N GLU A 831 -33.32 -0.37 -6.46
CA GLU A 831 -33.89 0.67 -7.34
C GLU A 831 -33.19 2.02 -7.16
N SER A 832 -32.97 2.44 -5.91
CA SER A 832 -32.28 3.70 -5.57
C SER A 832 -30.89 3.79 -6.20
N VAL A 833 -30.16 2.67 -6.23
CA VAL A 833 -28.83 2.57 -6.83
C VAL A 833 -28.90 2.67 -8.35
N LEU A 834 -29.89 2.02 -8.99
CA LEU A 834 -30.11 2.18 -10.44
C LEU A 834 -30.41 3.64 -10.78
N LEU A 835 -31.34 4.26 -10.05
CA LEU A 835 -31.72 5.66 -10.25
C LEU A 835 -30.53 6.60 -10.04
N GLY A 836 -29.71 6.36 -9.02
CA GLY A 836 -28.47 7.10 -8.78
C GLY A 836 -27.47 6.97 -9.93
N MET A 837 -27.26 5.76 -10.47
CA MET A 837 -26.41 5.57 -11.65
C MET A 837 -26.98 6.30 -12.87
N LYS A 838 -28.28 6.14 -13.15
CA LYS A 838 -28.98 6.81 -14.24
C LYS A 838 -28.84 8.32 -14.14
N GLU A 839 -29.02 8.90 -12.96
CA GLU A 839 -28.86 10.34 -12.72
C GLU A 839 -27.43 10.81 -13.02
N GLN A 840 -26.41 10.06 -12.62
CA GLN A 840 -25.02 10.39 -12.95
C GLN A 840 -24.77 10.40 -14.46
N PHE A 841 -25.30 9.41 -15.19
CA PHE A 841 -25.21 9.36 -16.66
C PHE A 841 -25.96 10.50 -17.33
N MET A 842 -27.18 10.82 -16.88
CA MET A 842 -27.96 11.92 -17.44
C MET A 842 -27.33 13.29 -17.13
N THR A 843 -26.73 13.45 -15.96
CA THR A 843 -26.09 14.70 -15.53
C THR A 843 -24.78 14.95 -16.25
N HIS A 844 -23.90 13.95 -16.31
CA HIS A 844 -22.54 14.10 -16.84
C HIS A 844 -22.41 13.69 -18.31
N GLY A 845 -23.36 12.94 -18.87
CA GLY A 845 -23.46 12.63 -20.31
C GLY A 845 -24.37 13.57 -21.08
N LYS A 846 -24.77 14.70 -20.48
CA LYS A 846 -25.80 15.62 -20.99
C LYS A 846 -25.53 16.06 -22.43
N GLY A 847 -26.49 15.79 -23.31
CA GLY A 847 -26.43 16.12 -24.74
C GLY A 847 -25.83 15.02 -25.63
N GLN A 848 -25.21 13.98 -25.04
CA GLN A 848 -24.67 12.82 -25.77
C GLN A 848 -25.46 11.54 -25.52
N LEU A 849 -26.06 11.37 -24.34
CA LEU A 849 -26.80 10.17 -23.96
C LEU A 849 -28.27 10.48 -23.68
N VAL A 850 -29.15 9.58 -24.12
CA VAL A 850 -30.60 9.59 -23.85
C VAL A 850 -31.04 8.23 -23.32
N VAL A 851 -32.14 8.19 -22.57
CA VAL A 851 -32.78 6.92 -22.20
C VAL A 851 -33.32 6.28 -23.47
N ASP A 852 -33.01 5.00 -23.68
CA ASP A 852 -33.46 4.22 -24.83
C ASP A 852 -34.86 3.67 -24.49
N ASP A 853 -35.90 4.38 -24.95
CA ASP A 853 -37.28 4.13 -24.57
C ASP A 853 -37.93 3.12 -25.54
N ASP A 854 -37.99 1.85 -25.12
CA ASP A 854 -38.67 0.77 -25.87
C ASP A 854 -40.16 0.62 -25.48
N GLY A 855 -40.76 1.61 -24.79
CA GLY A 855 -42.22 1.70 -24.63
C GLY A 855 -42.82 1.08 -23.36
N GLY A 856 -42.09 1.06 -22.24
CA GLY A 856 -42.63 0.66 -20.94
C GLY A 856 -42.01 1.48 -19.80
N GLY A 857 -42.79 2.35 -19.18
CA GLY A 857 -42.34 3.29 -18.14
C GLY A 857 -41.92 2.68 -16.79
N ASP A 858 -41.76 1.35 -16.70
CA ASP A 858 -41.28 0.66 -15.50
C ASP A 858 -39.84 0.21 -15.65
N HIS A 859 -38.99 0.47 -14.64
CA HIS A 859 -37.58 0.04 -14.57
C HIS A 859 -37.41 -1.49 -14.43
N GLN A 860 -38.42 -2.27 -14.82
CA GLN A 860 -38.47 -3.73 -14.87
C GLN A 860 -38.45 -4.20 -16.33
N MET A 861 -37.31 -4.05 -17.00
CA MET A 861 -37.09 -4.69 -18.29
C MET A 861 -36.62 -6.13 -18.08
N ASP A 862 -36.92 -7.05 -19.00
CA ASP A 862 -36.24 -8.34 -19.06
C ASP A 862 -34.78 -8.16 -19.47
N ASN A 863 -33.90 -9.08 -19.07
CA ASN A 863 -32.51 -9.05 -19.48
C ASN A 863 -32.43 -9.26 -21.01
N PRO A 864 -31.97 -8.26 -21.79
CA PRO A 864 -32.07 -8.30 -23.25
C PRO A 864 -30.98 -9.18 -23.90
N PHE A 865 -30.04 -9.71 -23.13
CA PHE A 865 -28.84 -10.36 -23.64
C PHE A 865 -28.90 -11.88 -23.68
N GLY A 866 -29.93 -12.48 -23.07
CA GLY A 866 -29.99 -13.95 -22.90
C GLY A 866 -28.82 -14.51 -22.07
N ALA A 867 -28.16 -13.65 -21.30
CA ALA A 867 -26.99 -13.95 -20.46
C ALA A 867 -27.12 -13.21 -19.13
N ALA A 868 -26.97 -13.92 -18.01
CA ALA A 868 -27.17 -13.36 -16.68
C ALA A 868 -25.86 -13.37 -15.87
N SER A 869 -25.62 -12.30 -15.12
CA SER A 869 -24.50 -12.25 -14.18
C SER A 869 -24.69 -13.22 -13.00
N ASP A 870 -23.60 -13.55 -12.29
CA ASP A 870 -23.67 -14.38 -11.08
C ASP A 870 -24.64 -13.79 -10.05
N TRP A 871 -24.56 -12.47 -9.86
CA TRP A 871 -25.42 -11.76 -8.90
C TRP A 871 -26.87 -11.74 -9.34
N GLU A 872 -27.13 -11.48 -10.63
CA GLU A 872 -28.49 -11.52 -11.17
C GLU A 872 -29.16 -12.89 -10.97
N ARG A 873 -28.45 -13.98 -11.25
CA ARG A 873 -28.96 -15.34 -11.00
C ARG A 873 -29.28 -15.56 -9.53
N HIS A 874 -28.43 -15.07 -8.63
CA HIS A 874 -28.67 -15.13 -7.18
C HIS A 874 -29.91 -14.33 -6.77
N VAL A 875 -30.08 -13.10 -7.27
CA VAL A 875 -31.21 -12.21 -6.94
C VAL A 875 -32.54 -12.77 -7.48
N LEU A 876 -32.55 -13.28 -8.71
CA LEU A 876 -33.74 -13.89 -9.31
C LEU A 876 -34.12 -15.21 -8.64
N ALA A 877 -33.14 -16.04 -8.25
CA ALA A 877 -33.40 -17.31 -7.56
C ALA A 877 -34.11 -17.14 -6.20
N ARG A 878 -33.91 -16.00 -5.52
CA ARG A 878 -34.60 -15.66 -4.27
C ARG A 878 -35.90 -14.87 -4.47
N GLY A 879 -36.37 -14.71 -5.71
CA GLY A 879 -37.61 -14.01 -6.04
C GLY A 879 -37.55 -12.48 -5.86
N ALA A 880 -36.35 -11.89 -5.79
CA ALA A 880 -36.18 -10.45 -5.66
C ALA A 880 -36.15 -9.77 -7.04
N PRO A 881 -36.64 -8.51 -7.15
CA PRO A 881 -36.67 -7.79 -8.41
C PRO A 881 -35.27 -7.37 -8.87
N MET A 882 -35.11 -7.24 -10.18
CA MET A 882 -33.94 -6.63 -10.81
C MET A 882 -34.39 -5.38 -11.57
N TYR A 883 -33.76 -4.26 -11.27
CA TYR A 883 -34.03 -2.98 -11.90
C TYR A 883 -33.01 -2.73 -12.99
N ARG A 884 -33.48 -2.30 -14.17
CA ARG A 884 -32.66 -2.13 -15.37
C ARG A 884 -33.01 -0.84 -16.09
N THR A 885 -32.02 -0.25 -16.75
CA THR A 885 -32.25 0.82 -17.72
C THR A 885 -31.23 0.74 -18.84
N MET A 886 -31.64 1.12 -20.04
CA MET A 886 -30.79 1.23 -21.21
C MET A 886 -30.67 2.70 -21.59
N LEU A 887 -29.45 3.15 -21.83
CA LEU A 887 -29.16 4.46 -22.42
C LEU A 887 -28.56 4.24 -23.81
N ARG A 888 -28.78 5.20 -24.70
CA ARG A 888 -28.24 5.20 -26.06
C ARG A 888 -27.51 6.50 -26.35
N LYS A 889 -26.41 6.42 -27.09
CA LYS A 889 -25.71 7.60 -27.62
C LYS A 889 -26.44 8.18 -28.82
N VAL A 890 -26.68 9.49 -28.76
CA VAL A 890 -27.31 10.31 -29.81
C VAL A 890 -26.32 10.66 -30.89
#